data_AF-A0A6P3XPI6-F1
#
_entry.id   AF-A0A6P3XPI6-F1
#
_cell.length_a   1.000
_cell.length_b   1.000
_cell.length_c   1.000
_cell.angle_alpha   90.00
_cell.angle_beta   90.00
_cell.angle_gamma   90.00
#
_symmetry.space_group_name_H-M   'P 1'
#
loop_
_entity.id
_entity.type
_entity.pdbx_description
1 polymer ?
#
loop_
_entity_poly.entity_id
_entity_poly.type
_entity_poly.pdbx_seq_one_letter_code
_entity_poly.pdbx_strand_id
1 'polypeptide(L)'
;MRIAVEGCAHGELEIIYNTIQEIEKVDGRKIDLLICCGDFQATRNLSDLECMAISDKYKDMCTFYKYYSGEKEAPVLTVFIGGNHEASNHLQELPYGGWVAPNIFYLGYAGVIQVAGVRIAGLSGIYKSQHWMQGHHEKPPYTDQTLRSVYHVRNLEIFRLKQLSGKIDIFLSHDWPAGVTKYGDEDALLKRKPFFRSDIESNTLGSPPCMELLEQLYPSYWFSAHLHCKFAAIIPKKGEEARVTKFLALDKCLPKRKFLQVLEVRSQQESPLRLSYDLEWLTILYLTNHLLSVKTSMHSMPGRYGSGRWMYTPTAKERQTVYEKFDCDLQVPLNFTRTAQPYDPSADAPIEPPRLTINDQTTRFCQTLGIDDPSTLLQIIANSKEIRSGEMSINMSSVQPMEISTFDEEGELLSSFEEHSSSKCLSGETSPVNSPKSNNGDDEYDDSADVNTSENVPDDSANDSTTFVDSAFTDDGNVQCVQTEPNCKKFKRRNYSLYSNTLVIFYEGIISTQLLTVLKAKMDKLTIISGILFLAADIFAIASLAMPDWIITDIGGDTRLGLMISCMTLHNRPQVCYKSDLQSEWLMALVFIFVGCILITATIILLVSSHWDRNVIPYARWVGFGAMVLFCYAAVIFPMGFHIDEIGGQPYQLPNSHQVGISYILFVLALWITVISELFAGKVCLPHF
;
A
#
# COMPACT_ATOMS: atom_id res chain seq x y z
N MET A 1 1.60 19.32 28.25
CA MET A 1 1.21 17.89 28.15
C MET A 1 2.45 17.02 28.13
N ARG A 2 2.48 15.94 28.93
CA ARG A 2 3.55 14.93 29.01
C ARG A 2 3.13 13.71 28.20
N ILE A 3 3.77 13.48 27.05
CA ILE A 3 3.36 12.51 26.04
C ILE A 3 4.35 11.35 26.00
N ALA A 4 3.87 10.12 26.09
CA ALA A 4 4.66 8.94 25.72
C ALA A 4 4.46 8.66 24.22
N VAL A 5 5.56 8.53 23.48
CA VAL A 5 5.56 8.13 22.06
C VAL A 5 6.13 6.71 21.97
N GLU A 6 5.46 5.86 21.21
CA GLU A 6 5.75 4.44 21.03
C GLU A 6 5.91 4.14 19.52
N GLY A 7 6.84 3.22 19.20
CA GLY A 7 7.20 2.85 17.84
C GLY A 7 6.24 1.86 17.18
N CYS A 8 6.50 0.56 17.38
CA CYS A 8 5.63 -0.52 16.90
C CYS A 8 5.21 -1.40 18.08
N ALA A 9 3.91 -1.46 18.37
CA ALA A 9 3.40 -2.17 19.55
C ALA A 9 3.40 -3.69 19.40
N HIS A 10 3.07 -4.23 18.22
CA HIS A 10 2.88 -5.68 17.96
C HIS A 10 1.93 -6.34 18.99
N GLY A 11 0.90 -5.61 19.43
CA GLY A 11 -0.09 -6.07 20.42
C GLY A 11 0.40 -6.16 21.88
N GLU A 12 1.63 -5.75 22.18
CA GLU A 12 2.27 -5.79 23.51
C GLU A 12 1.79 -4.67 24.47
N LEU A 13 0.49 -4.36 24.43
CA LEU A 13 -0.11 -3.24 25.15
C LEU A 13 0.08 -3.36 26.67
N GLU A 14 0.00 -4.58 27.22
CA GLU A 14 0.31 -4.80 28.63
C GLU A 14 1.76 -4.39 28.99
N ILE A 15 2.75 -4.67 28.13
CA ILE A 15 4.15 -4.25 28.37
C ILE A 15 4.28 -2.73 28.26
N ILE A 16 3.64 -2.11 27.27
CA ILE A 16 3.67 -0.66 27.03
C ILE A 16 3.05 0.09 28.22
N TYR A 17 1.85 -0.30 28.66
CA TYR A 17 1.18 0.34 29.81
C TYR A 17 1.91 0.10 31.13
N ASN A 18 2.45 -1.11 31.37
CA ASN A 18 3.28 -1.36 32.54
C ASN A 18 4.55 -0.49 32.53
N THR A 19 5.21 -0.36 31.37
CA THR A 19 6.38 0.53 31.20
C THR A 19 6.04 1.99 31.51
N ILE A 20 4.89 2.47 31.04
CA ILE A 20 4.37 3.81 31.37
C ILE A 20 4.17 3.96 32.88
N GLN A 21 3.52 2.99 33.54
CA GLN A 21 3.29 3.05 34.99
C GLN A 21 4.59 3.05 35.81
N GLU A 22 5.63 2.32 35.39
CA GLU A 22 6.94 2.41 36.06
C GLU A 22 7.61 3.77 35.86
N ILE A 23 7.52 4.37 34.67
CA ILE A 23 8.02 5.73 34.41
C ILE A 23 7.29 6.76 35.30
N GLU A 24 5.96 6.65 35.43
CA GLU A 24 5.18 7.51 36.32
C GLU A 24 5.57 7.38 37.80
N LYS A 25 5.88 6.17 38.27
CA LYS A 25 6.35 5.90 39.64
C LYS A 25 7.73 6.50 39.90
N VAL A 26 8.66 6.37 38.95
CA VAL A 26 10.03 6.88 39.06
C VAL A 26 10.07 8.40 38.97
N ASP A 27 9.34 9.01 38.04
CA ASP A 27 9.35 10.45 37.81
C ASP A 27 8.40 11.24 38.73
N GLY A 28 7.49 10.56 39.44
CA GLY A 28 6.42 11.17 40.23
C GLY A 28 5.40 11.97 39.41
N ARG A 29 5.39 11.81 38.08
CA ARG A 29 4.62 12.64 37.13
C ARG A 29 3.90 11.80 36.09
N LYS A 30 2.57 11.95 36.04
CA LYS A 30 1.67 11.27 35.11
C LYS A 30 2.01 11.51 33.63
N ILE A 31 1.71 10.51 32.80
CA ILE A 31 1.66 10.64 31.35
C ILE A 31 0.21 10.99 30.97
N ASP A 32 0.05 12.06 30.20
CA ASP A 32 -1.26 12.60 29.82
C ASP A 32 -1.84 11.89 28.58
N LEU A 33 -0.95 11.39 27.72
CA LEU A 33 -1.26 10.83 26.39
C LEU A 33 -0.21 9.81 25.96
N LEU A 34 -0.64 8.66 25.45
CA LEU A 34 0.18 7.71 24.69
C LEU A 34 -0.12 7.87 23.19
N ILE A 35 0.94 7.95 22.38
CA ILE A 35 0.88 7.94 20.91
C ILE A 35 1.62 6.70 20.40
N CYS A 36 0.94 5.81 19.67
CA CYS A 36 1.54 4.65 19.00
C CYS A 36 1.65 4.90 17.48
N CYS A 37 2.81 4.65 16.90
CA CYS A 37 3.12 4.99 15.52
C CYS A 37 2.86 3.84 14.51
N GLY A 38 1.93 2.92 14.82
CA GLY A 38 1.49 1.81 13.96
C GLY A 38 2.06 0.44 14.33
N ASP A 39 1.64 -0.60 13.59
CA ASP A 39 1.71 -2.00 14.02
C ASP A 39 1.09 -2.14 15.43
N PHE A 40 -0.07 -1.51 15.65
CA PHE A 40 -0.76 -1.47 16.94
C PHE A 40 -1.37 -2.84 17.29
N GLN A 41 -1.85 -3.55 16.26
CA GLN A 41 -2.41 -4.89 16.34
C GLN A 41 -3.75 -4.94 17.11
N ALA A 42 -4.74 -4.21 16.61
CA ALA A 42 -6.10 -4.13 17.17
C ALA A 42 -6.96 -5.41 16.98
N THR A 43 -6.40 -6.61 17.18
CA THR A 43 -7.09 -7.91 16.99
C THR A 43 -8.09 -8.21 18.11
N ARG A 44 -9.40 -8.24 17.80
CA ARG A 44 -10.47 -8.55 18.75
C ARG A 44 -10.67 -10.06 18.93
N ASN A 45 -10.53 -10.82 17.84
CA ASN A 45 -10.68 -12.27 17.80
C ASN A 45 -9.81 -12.93 16.71
N LEU A 46 -9.92 -14.26 16.56
CA LEU A 46 -9.14 -15.04 15.59
C LEU A 46 -9.48 -14.71 14.12
N SER A 47 -10.68 -14.23 13.81
CA SER A 47 -11.07 -13.80 12.45
C SER A 47 -10.31 -12.53 12.04
N ASP A 48 -10.15 -11.58 12.96
CA ASP A 48 -9.27 -10.42 12.76
C ASP A 48 -7.79 -10.80 12.59
N LEU A 49 -7.34 -11.86 13.27
CA LEU A 49 -5.98 -12.39 13.20
C LEU A 49 -5.70 -13.08 11.85
N GLU A 50 -6.72 -13.64 11.20
CA GLU A 50 -6.63 -14.06 9.79
C GLU A 50 -6.49 -12.86 8.83
N CYS A 51 -7.13 -11.73 9.14
CA CYS A 51 -7.03 -10.45 8.42
C CYS A 51 -5.72 -9.66 8.67
N MET A 52 -4.69 -10.29 9.24
CA MET A 52 -3.36 -9.70 9.43
C MET A 52 -2.35 -10.25 8.42
N ALA A 53 -1.61 -9.35 7.76
CA ALA A 53 -0.67 -9.66 6.68
C ALA A 53 0.69 -10.23 7.15
N ILE A 54 0.66 -11.20 8.07
CA ILE A 54 1.83 -11.87 8.63
C ILE A 54 1.77 -13.39 8.37
N SER A 55 2.94 -14.04 8.27
CA SER A 55 3.04 -15.49 8.10
C SER A 55 2.52 -16.20 9.36
N ASP A 56 1.69 -17.24 9.19
CA ASP A 56 0.87 -17.81 10.28
C ASP A 56 1.66 -18.29 11.50
N LYS A 57 2.89 -18.77 11.29
CA LYS A 57 3.85 -19.12 12.36
C LYS A 57 4.30 -17.96 13.26
N TYR A 58 3.89 -16.73 12.96
CA TYR A 58 4.13 -15.51 13.72
C TYR A 58 2.81 -14.78 14.07
N LYS A 59 1.64 -15.34 13.75
CA LYS A 59 0.35 -14.82 14.22
C LYS A 59 0.24 -15.10 15.71
N ASP A 60 0.04 -14.04 16.50
CA ASP A 60 -0.27 -14.11 17.92
C ASP A 60 -1.50 -13.24 18.19
N MET A 61 -2.35 -13.66 19.12
CA MET A 61 -3.55 -12.93 19.53
C MET A 61 -3.21 -11.75 20.46
N CYS A 62 -2.02 -11.77 21.07
CA CYS A 62 -1.48 -10.77 21.98
C CYS A 62 -2.50 -10.37 23.07
N THR A 63 -2.74 -9.07 23.29
CA THR A 63 -3.51 -8.59 24.46
C THR A 63 -4.66 -7.62 24.15
N PHE A 64 -4.83 -7.16 22.90
CA PHE A 64 -5.83 -6.14 22.58
C PHE A 64 -7.27 -6.55 22.90
N TYR A 65 -7.64 -7.82 22.68
CA TYR A 65 -9.00 -8.33 22.94
C TYR A 65 -9.47 -8.11 24.39
N LYS A 66 -8.55 -7.96 25.35
CA LYS A 66 -8.84 -7.66 26.76
C LYS A 66 -9.36 -6.24 26.96
N TYR A 67 -8.78 -5.29 26.23
CA TYR A 67 -9.21 -3.90 26.23
C TYR A 67 -10.52 -3.73 25.44
N TYR A 68 -10.67 -4.48 24.34
CA TYR A 68 -11.90 -4.54 23.56
C TYR A 68 -13.09 -5.16 24.32
N SER A 69 -12.85 -6.22 25.10
CA SER A 69 -13.87 -6.93 25.87
C SER A 69 -14.29 -6.23 27.15
N GLY A 70 -13.38 -5.48 27.78
CA GLY A 70 -13.54 -4.89 29.11
C GLY A 70 -12.91 -5.71 30.25
N GLU A 71 -12.08 -6.73 29.95
CA GLU A 71 -11.20 -7.35 30.96
C GLU A 71 -10.18 -6.33 31.51
N LYS A 72 -9.74 -5.40 30.67
CA LYS A 72 -8.78 -4.34 31.02
C LYS A 72 -9.22 -2.98 30.48
N GLU A 73 -8.84 -1.92 31.18
CA GLU A 73 -8.99 -0.54 30.74
C GLU A 73 -7.61 0.05 30.40
N ALA A 74 -7.54 0.92 29.39
CA ALA A 74 -6.30 1.62 29.06
C ALA A 74 -6.04 2.75 30.09
N PRO A 75 -4.93 2.71 30.85
CA PRO A 75 -4.70 3.61 31.99
C PRO A 75 -4.33 5.05 31.59
N VAL A 76 -4.13 5.30 30.30
CA VAL A 76 -3.82 6.60 29.70
C VAL A 76 -4.52 6.69 28.35
N LEU A 77 -4.98 7.88 27.96
CA LEU A 77 -5.56 8.10 26.64
C LEU A 77 -4.55 7.66 25.58
N THR A 78 -4.97 6.72 24.73
CA THR A 78 -4.10 6.09 23.75
C THR A 78 -4.59 6.42 22.35
N VAL A 79 -3.70 6.98 21.54
CA VAL A 79 -3.98 7.47 20.19
C VAL A 79 -3.03 6.78 19.22
N PHE A 80 -3.55 6.20 18.13
CA PHE A 80 -2.71 5.47 17.18
C PHE A 80 -3.11 5.64 15.71
N ILE A 81 -2.11 5.51 14.85
CA ILE A 81 -2.25 5.25 13.40
C ILE A 81 -1.99 3.75 13.13
N GLY A 82 -2.43 3.23 11.99
CA GLY A 82 -2.17 1.85 11.59
C GLY A 82 -0.79 1.68 10.94
N GLY A 83 -0.17 0.51 11.11
CA GLY A 83 1.03 0.08 10.38
C GLY A 83 0.70 -0.90 9.26
N ASN A 84 1.45 -2.00 9.19
CA ASN A 84 1.26 -3.07 8.21
C ASN A 84 0.98 -4.46 8.85
N HIS A 85 1.12 -4.59 10.17
CA HIS A 85 0.74 -5.78 10.95
C HIS A 85 -0.51 -5.47 11.79
N GLU A 86 -1.63 -5.23 11.10
CA GLU A 86 -2.90 -4.81 11.70
C GLU A 86 -4.03 -5.82 11.47
N ALA A 87 -5.03 -5.77 12.36
CA ALA A 87 -6.36 -6.31 12.10
C ALA A 87 -7.05 -5.45 11.01
N SER A 88 -6.72 -5.69 9.75
CA SER A 88 -7.00 -4.75 8.66
C SER A 88 -8.50 -4.57 8.41
N ASN A 89 -9.30 -5.61 8.69
CA ASN A 89 -10.77 -5.55 8.68
C ASN A 89 -11.32 -4.64 9.80
N HIS A 90 -10.77 -4.71 11.02
CA HIS A 90 -11.20 -3.89 12.15
C HIS A 90 -10.80 -2.42 11.97
N LEU A 91 -9.66 -2.12 11.36
CA LEU A 91 -9.31 -0.72 11.03
C LEU A 91 -10.11 -0.19 9.83
N GLN A 92 -10.49 -1.06 8.88
CA GLN A 92 -11.39 -0.73 7.75
C GLN A 92 -12.84 -0.44 8.20
N GLU A 93 -13.25 -0.86 9.40
CA GLU A 93 -14.51 -0.43 10.03
C GLU A 93 -14.50 1.06 10.43
N LEU A 94 -13.33 1.70 10.56
CA LEU A 94 -13.14 3.05 11.11
C LEU A 94 -12.26 3.96 10.20
N PRO A 95 -12.59 4.16 8.91
CA PRO A 95 -11.73 4.86 7.95
C PRO A 95 -11.46 6.34 8.29
N TYR A 96 -12.37 6.99 9.01
CA TYR A 96 -12.24 8.37 9.50
C TYR A 96 -11.83 8.47 10.98
N GLY A 97 -11.42 7.35 11.58
CA GLY A 97 -11.09 7.22 12.99
C GLY A 97 -12.29 6.91 13.88
N GLY A 98 -12.00 6.56 15.14
CA GLY A 98 -13.00 6.13 16.12
C GLY A 98 -12.38 5.40 17.31
N TRP A 99 -13.20 5.08 18.30
CA TRP A 99 -12.77 4.27 19.44
C TRP A 99 -12.73 2.80 19.06
N VAL A 100 -11.57 2.17 19.21
CA VAL A 100 -11.42 0.70 19.06
C VAL A 100 -11.59 -0.02 20.40
N ALA A 101 -11.44 0.69 21.51
CA ALA A 101 -11.73 0.25 22.88
C ALA A 101 -11.92 1.49 23.76
N PRO A 102 -12.44 1.37 25.00
CA PRO A 102 -12.51 2.50 25.92
C PRO A 102 -11.12 3.12 26.13
N ASN A 103 -11.01 4.44 25.94
CA ASN A 103 -9.77 5.22 26.06
C ASN A 103 -8.66 4.87 25.01
N ILE A 104 -8.99 4.11 23.95
CA ILE A 104 -8.08 3.82 22.81
C ILE A 104 -8.73 4.29 21.48
N PHE A 105 -8.13 5.29 20.84
CA PHE A 105 -8.64 5.95 19.64
C PHE A 105 -7.75 5.74 18.42
N TYR A 106 -8.34 5.28 17.31
CA TYR A 106 -7.71 5.15 16.00
C TYR A 106 -7.90 6.42 15.18
N LEU A 107 -6.86 6.90 14.49
CA LEU A 107 -6.92 8.11 13.64
C LEU A 107 -7.66 7.92 12.30
N GLY A 108 -7.94 6.69 11.87
CA GLY A 108 -8.39 6.42 10.50
C GLY A 108 -7.25 6.30 9.50
N TYR A 109 -7.57 6.20 8.21
CA TYR A 109 -6.57 6.12 7.14
C TYR A 109 -5.69 7.38 7.12
N ALA A 110 -6.31 8.53 7.31
CA ALA A 110 -5.68 9.76 7.77
C ALA A 110 -6.63 10.52 8.69
N GLY A 111 -6.08 11.31 9.62
CA GLY A 111 -6.86 12.07 10.57
C GLY A 111 -6.13 13.27 11.13
N VAL A 112 -6.88 14.28 11.57
CA VAL A 112 -6.38 15.36 12.44
C VAL A 112 -7.34 15.53 13.62
N ILE A 113 -6.76 15.59 14.81
CA ILE A 113 -7.44 15.71 16.10
C ILE A 113 -6.71 16.73 16.98
N GLN A 114 -7.38 17.15 18.05
CA GLN A 114 -6.81 17.99 19.09
C GLN A 114 -6.92 17.29 20.44
N VAL A 115 -5.84 17.29 21.23
CA VAL A 115 -5.81 16.81 22.62
C VAL A 115 -5.24 17.92 23.48
N ALA A 116 -6.05 18.47 24.40
CA ALA A 116 -5.68 19.61 25.26
C ALA A 116 -4.99 20.77 24.50
N GLY A 117 -5.50 21.12 23.32
CA GLY A 117 -4.97 22.20 22.47
C GLY A 117 -3.66 21.89 21.73
N VAL A 118 -3.17 20.64 21.76
CA VAL A 118 -2.08 20.17 20.88
C VAL A 118 -2.72 19.53 19.65
N ARG A 119 -2.34 20.01 18.45
CA ARG A 119 -2.87 19.54 17.17
C ARG A 119 -2.05 18.37 16.63
N ILE A 120 -2.68 17.20 16.52
CA ILE A 120 -2.06 15.95 16.10
C ILE A 120 -2.66 15.53 14.75
N ALA A 121 -1.83 15.45 13.72
CA ALA A 121 -2.18 14.88 12.42
C ALA A 121 -1.53 13.51 12.26
N GLY A 122 -2.10 12.63 11.45
CA GLY A 122 -1.51 11.33 11.18
C GLY A 122 -1.98 10.65 9.91
N LEU A 123 -1.13 9.76 9.42
CA LEU A 123 -1.30 8.94 8.24
C LEU A 123 -1.04 7.47 8.60
N SER A 124 -2.03 6.61 8.39
CA SER A 124 -1.90 5.17 8.57
C SER A 124 -1.26 4.49 7.35
N GLY A 125 -0.58 3.38 7.58
CA GLY A 125 -0.12 2.47 6.53
C GLY A 125 1.30 2.75 6.00
N ILE A 126 1.64 2.04 4.92
CA ILE A 126 2.95 2.13 4.25
C ILE A 126 2.81 2.47 2.77
N TYR A 127 3.84 3.06 2.16
CA TYR A 127 3.80 3.46 0.76
C TYR A 127 4.15 2.32 -0.20
N LYS A 128 3.33 2.12 -1.24
CA LYS A 128 3.67 1.39 -2.47
C LYS A 128 3.04 2.08 -3.69
N SER A 129 3.88 2.42 -4.67
CA SER A 129 3.51 3.11 -5.91
C SER A 129 2.41 2.41 -6.72
N GLN A 130 2.36 1.07 -6.69
CA GLN A 130 1.39 0.27 -7.45
C GLN A 130 -0.08 0.53 -7.05
N HIS A 131 -0.33 0.84 -5.77
CA HIS A 131 -1.70 1.07 -5.25
C HIS A 131 -1.98 2.54 -4.97
N TRP A 132 -0.95 3.40 -4.97
CA TRP A 132 -1.00 4.84 -4.71
C TRP A 132 -2.15 5.57 -5.42
N MET A 133 -2.40 5.29 -6.71
CA MET A 133 -3.43 5.95 -7.51
C MET A 133 -4.82 5.28 -7.45
N GLN A 134 -4.98 4.19 -6.68
CA GLN A 134 -6.22 3.41 -6.66
C GLN A 134 -7.22 3.93 -5.62
N GLY A 135 -8.45 3.42 -5.64
CA GLY A 135 -9.36 3.52 -4.49
C GLY A 135 -9.07 2.48 -3.42
N HIS A 136 -9.71 2.62 -2.26
CA HIS A 136 -9.80 1.57 -1.24
C HIS A 136 -10.88 0.56 -1.65
N HIS A 137 -10.48 -0.41 -2.47
CA HIS A 137 -11.36 -1.39 -3.13
C HIS A 137 -11.36 -2.76 -2.41
N GLU A 138 -10.48 -2.91 -1.43
CA GLU A 138 -10.27 -4.11 -0.63
C GLU A 138 -11.43 -4.35 0.34
N LYS A 139 -11.78 -5.61 0.59
CA LYS A 139 -12.72 -6.00 1.65
C LYS A 139 -12.56 -7.48 2.02
N PRO A 140 -13.00 -7.91 3.21
CA PRO A 140 -13.07 -9.32 3.56
C PRO A 140 -14.09 -10.11 2.71
N PRO A 141 -13.86 -11.41 2.44
CA PRO A 141 -12.62 -12.14 2.71
C PRO A 141 -11.50 -11.69 1.76
N TYR A 142 -10.32 -11.38 2.31
CA TYR A 142 -9.19 -10.87 1.52
C TYR A 142 -8.48 -12.00 0.76
N THR A 143 -7.96 -11.68 -0.43
CA THR A 143 -6.92 -12.48 -1.10
C THR A 143 -5.55 -12.11 -0.55
N ASP A 144 -4.52 -12.91 -0.82
CA ASP A 144 -3.11 -12.56 -0.53
C ASP A 144 -2.72 -11.14 -1.01
N GLN A 145 -3.27 -10.69 -2.14
CA GLN A 145 -2.98 -9.37 -2.68
C GLN A 145 -3.73 -8.28 -1.92
N THR A 146 -5.05 -8.44 -1.71
CA THR A 146 -5.87 -7.42 -1.03
C THR A 146 -5.57 -7.32 0.47
N LEU A 147 -5.16 -8.42 1.11
CA LEU A 147 -4.66 -8.46 2.48
C LEU A 147 -3.42 -7.58 2.67
N ARG A 148 -2.65 -7.33 1.60
CA ARG A 148 -1.48 -6.44 1.60
C ARG A 148 -1.80 -5.03 1.12
N SER A 149 -2.69 -4.88 0.14
CA SER A 149 -3.01 -3.57 -0.43
C SER A 149 -3.89 -2.70 0.46
N VAL A 150 -4.69 -3.30 1.35
CA VAL A 150 -5.62 -2.61 2.27
C VAL A 150 -4.95 -1.55 3.15
N TYR A 151 -3.75 -1.84 3.70
CA TYR A 151 -2.99 -0.91 4.54
C TYR A 151 -1.93 -0.09 3.76
N HIS A 152 -1.90 -0.17 2.42
CA HIS A 152 -1.05 0.74 1.66
C HIS A 152 -1.70 2.15 1.61
N VAL A 153 -0.89 3.20 1.59
CA VAL A 153 -1.34 4.59 1.44
C VAL A 153 -1.93 4.85 0.04
N ARG A 154 -2.98 5.68 -0.07
CA ARG A 154 -3.50 6.23 -1.34
C ARG A 154 -3.18 7.72 -1.48
N ASN A 155 -3.30 8.23 -2.70
CA ASN A 155 -3.06 9.63 -3.04
C ASN A 155 -4.11 10.60 -2.45
N LEU A 156 -5.31 10.12 -2.15
CA LEU A 156 -6.42 10.90 -1.61
C LEU A 156 -6.12 11.46 -0.21
N GLU A 157 -5.60 10.63 0.69
CA GLU A 157 -5.29 11.00 2.08
C GLU A 157 -4.16 12.05 2.10
N ILE A 158 -3.12 11.85 1.28
CA ILE A 158 -2.05 12.82 1.11
C ILE A 158 -2.57 14.12 0.50
N PHE A 159 -3.41 14.05 -0.53
CA PHE A 159 -4.01 15.23 -1.15
C PHE A 159 -4.82 16.04 -0.13
N ARG A 160 -5.62 15.37 0.72
CA ARG A 160 -6.37 15.99 1.82
C ARG A 160 -5.45 16.63 2.86
N LEU A 161 -4.43 15.91 3.34
CA LEU A 161 -3.49 16.41 4.33
C LEU A 161 -2.68 17.62 3.83
N LYS A 162 -2.37 17.69 2.52
CA LYS A 162 -1.71 18.86 1.90
C LYS A 162 -2.56 20.15 1.90
N GLN A 163 -3.87 20.08 2.15
CA GLN A 163 -4.76 21.25 2.19
C GLN A 163 -4.72 22.00 3.53
N LEU A 164 -4.14 21.41 4.58
CA LEU A 164 -4.03 22.00 5.91
C LEU A 164 -3.14 23.25 5.88
N SER A 165 -3.62 24.35 6.47
CA SER A 165 -2.94 25.64 6.53
C SER A 165 -2.53 26.04 7.96
N GLY A 166 -3.24 25.54 8.97
CA GLY A 166 -2.91 25.80 10.37
C GLY A 166 -1.64 25.07 10.83
N LYS A 167 -0.95 25.61 11.85
CA LYS A 167 0.18 24.96 12.51
C LYS A 167 -0.20 23.53 12.94
N ILE A 168 0.72 22.58 12.78
CA ILE A 168 0.62 21.23 13.33
C ILE A 168 1.72 21.06 14.39
N ASP A 169 1.35 20.51 15.55
CA ASP A 169 2.30 20.26 16.63
C ASP A 169 2.98 18.91 16.46
N ILE A 170 2.21 17.88 16.14
CA ILE A 170 2.68 16.50 15.99
C ILE A 170 2.12 15.94 14.68
N PHE A 171 2.98 15.34 13.86
CA PHE A 171 2.58 14.52 12.71
C PHE A 171 3.04 13.07 12.90
N LEU A 172 2.18 12.10 12.54
CA LEU A 172 2.43 10.66 12.68
C LEU A 172 2.45 9.97 11.30
N SER A 173 3.44 9.12 11.04
CA SER A 173 3.42 8.19 9.91
C SER A 173 4.17 6.90 10.25
N HIS A 174 3.65 5.73 9.88
CA HIS A 174 4.33 4.46 10.21
C HIS A 174 5.68 4.35 9.46
N ASP A 175 5.63 4.48 8.13
CA ASP A 175 6.81 4.71 7.29
C ASP A 175 7.51 6.04 7.64
N TRP A 176 8.83 6.07 7.50
CA TRP A 176 9.62 7.30 7.62
C TRP A 176 9.47 8.16 6.35
N PRO A 177 9.56 9.50 6.43
CA PRO A 177 9.74 10.36 5.26
C PRO A 177 10.99 9.96 4.46
N ALA A 178 10.85 9.74 3.15
CA ALA A 178 11.97 9.26 2.33
C ALA A 178 13.14 10.24 2.32
N GLY A 179 14.35 9.75 2.61
CA GLY A 179 15.56 10.55 2.69
C GLY A 179 15.77 11.33 4.00
N VAL A 180 14.91 11.15 5.02
CA VAL A 180 15.05 11.82 6.34
C VAL A 180 16.37 11.52 7.06
N THR A 181 17.06 10.44 6.68
CA THR A 181 18.35 10.02 7.24
C THR A 181 19.44 11.08 7.09
N LYS A 182 19.38 11.87 6.01
CA LYS A 182 20.29 12.98 5.67
C LYS A 182 20.26 14.14 6.67
N TYR A 183 19.29 14.16 7.59
CA TYR A 183 19.08 15.19 8.61
C TYR A 183 19.45 14.71 10.04
N GLY A 184 20.14 13.58 10.17
CA GLY A 184 20.61 13.01 11.43
C GLY A 184 21.91 12.20 11.26
N ASP A 185 22.26 11.39 12.26
CA ASP A 185 23.47 10.55 12.24
C ASP A 185 23.27 9.29 11.37
N GLU A 186 23.25 9.49 10.06
CA GLU A 186 23.15 8.42 9.05
C GLU A 186 24.28 7.39 9.19
N ASP A 187 25.44 7.85 9.66
CA ASP A 187 26.64 7.04 9.79
C ASP A 187 26.51 6.05 10.97
N ALA A 188 25.96 6.47 12.11
CA ALA A 188 25.56 5.57 13.21
C ALA A 188 24.34 4.69 12.85
N LEU A 189 23.41 5.20 12.04
CA LEU A 189 22.32 4.38 11.50
C LEU A 189 22.88 3.22 10.67
N LEU A 190 23.78 3.50 9.72
CA LEU A 190 24.40 2.50 8.83
C LEU A 190 25.34 1.55 9.57
N LYS A 191 26.10 2.01 10.58
CA LYS A 191 26.89 1.12 11.46
C LYS A 191 26.01 0.07 12.18
N ARG A 192 24.76 0.42 12.50
CA ARG A 192 23.78 -0.46 13.17
C ARG A 192 22.85 -1.22 12.21
N LYS A 193 22.62 -0.71 11.01
CA LYS A 193 21.74 -1.26 9.98
C LYS A 193 22.41 -1.18 8.59
N PRO A 194 23.51 -1.92 8.32
CA PRO A 194 24.30 -1.73 7.09
C PRO A 194 23.52 -1.99 5.79
N PHE A 195 22.48 -2.81 5.84
CA PHE A 195 21.63 -3.13 4.70
C PHE A 195 20.78 -1.95 4.19
N PHE A 196 20.53 -0.92 5.01
CA PHE A 196 19.86 0.30 4.55
C PHE A 196 20.71 1.14 3.57
N ARG A 197 22.01 0.82 3.39
CA ARG A 197 22.91 1.56 2.49
C ARG A 197 22.33 1.74 1.09
N SER A 198 21.94 0.63 0.44
CA SER A 198 21.40 0.66 -0.92
C SER A 198 20.10 1.46 -1.01
N ASP A 199 19.24 1.37 0.00
CA ASP A 199 17.93 2.03 0.01
C ASP A 199 18.04 3.54 0.29
N ILE A 200 19.07 3.96 1.05
CA ILE A 200 19.40 5.37 1.28
C ILE A 200 20.06 5.97 0.04
N GLU A 201 21.05 5.28 -0.55
CA GLU A 201 21.79 5.72 -1.74
C GLU A 201 20.88 5.84 -2.97
N SER A 202 19.87 4.96 -3.10
CA SER A 202 18.82 5.05 -4.15
C SER A 202 17.57 5.85 -3.74
N ASN A 203 17.55 6.42 -2.53
CA ASN A 203 16.42 7.19 -1.97
C ASN A 203 15.06 6.45 -1.98
N THR A 204 15.09 5.13 -1.82
CA THR A 204 13.92 4.24 -1.69
C THR A 204 13.56 3.91 -0.23
N LEU A 205 14.44 4.22 0.74
CA LEU A 205 14.15 4.02 2.16
C LEU A 205 13.07 5.00 2.65
N GLY A 206 11.86 4.48 2.86
CA GLY A 206 10.71 5.22 3.39
C GLY A 206 9.69 5.65 2.33
N SER A 207 8.83 6.60 2.70
CA SER A 207 7.69 7.07 1.92
C SER A 207 7.97 8.47 1.33
N PRO A 208 8.08 8.61 0.00
CA PRO A 208 8.19 9.92 -0.64
C PRO A 208 7.00 10.86 -0.36
N PRO A 209 5.73 10.38 -0.36
CA PRO A 209 4.60 11.22 0.06
C PRO A 209 4.67 11.72 1.51
N CYS A 210 5.32 10.98 2.42
CA CYS A 210 5.55 11.47 3.79
C CYS A 210 6.58 12.61 3.80
N MET A 211 7.60 12.60 2.93
CA MET A 211 8.51 13.75 2.79
C MET A 211 7.82 14.94 2.13
N GLU A 212 6.97 14.71 1.14
CA GLU A 212 6.13 15.76 0.54
C GLU A 212 5.22 16.44 1.56
N LEU A 213 4.60 15.67 2.48
CA LEU A 213 3.84 16.23 3.61
C LEU A 213 4.70 16.96 4.63
N LEU A 214 5.89 16.45 4.95
CA LEU A 214 6.83 17.12 5.87
C LEU A 214 7.22 18.49 5.32
N GLU A 215 7.59 18.56 4.04
CA GLU A 215 7.97 19.80 3.36
C GLU A 215 6.79 20.74 3.04
N GLN A 216 5.56 20.25 3.02
CA GLN A 216 4.36 21.08 2.91
C GLN A 216 3.97 21.71 4.26
N LEU A 217 4.06 20.95 5.35
CA LEU A 217 3.43 21.29 6.63
C LEU A 217 4.40 21.78 7.71
N TYR A 218 5.66 21.32 7.69
CA TYR A 218 6.70 21.55 8.71
C TYR A 218 6.15 21.50 10.15
N PRO A 219 5.63 20.35 10.61
CA PRO A 219 5.09 20.19 11.96
C PRO A 219 6.19 20.37 13.02
N SER A 220 5.82 20.66 14.27
CA SER A 220 6.81 20.87 15.33
C SER A 220 7.57 19.57 15.66
N TYR A 221 6.88 18.43 15.59
CA TYR A 221 7.40 17.07 15.73
C TYR A 221 6.86 16.17 14.60
N TRP A 222 7.68 15.21 14.17
CA TRP A 222 7.27 14.09 13.31
C TRP A 222 7.69 12.77 13.95
N PHE A 223 6.75 11.85 14.13
CA PHE A 223 6.99 10.54 14.75
C PHE A 223 6.72 9.37 13.81
N SER A 224 7.63 8.40 13.80
CA SER A 224 7.57 7.23 12.91
C SER A 224 8.12 5.94 13.51
N ALA A 225 7.89 4.83 12.81
CA ALA A 225 8.11 3.48 13.30
C ALA A 225 8.73 2.58 12.22
N HIS A 226 8.08 1.45 11.88
CA HIS A 226 8.37 0.49 10.82
C HIS A 226 9.78 -0.15 10.81
N LEU A 227 10.84 0.66 10.66
CA LEU A 227 12.23 0.23 10.43
C LEU A 227 12.94 -0.40 11.65
N HIS A 228 12.23 -0.63 12.77
CA HIS A 228 12.72 -1.28 14.00
C HIS A 228 14.11 -0.80 14.46
N CYS A 229 14.26 0.51 14.64
CA CYS A 229 15.37 1.12 15.36
C CYS A 229 15.11 2.60 15.68
N LYS A 230 15.55 3.07 16.85
CA LYS A 230 15.50 4.51 17.18
C LYS A 230 16.44 5.34 16.30
N PHE A 231 15.92 6.42 15.72
CA PHE A 231 16.67 7.43 14.97
C PHE A 231 16.08 8.82 15.26
N ALA A 232 16.88 9.88 15.18
CA ALA A 232 16.42 11.25 15.40
C ALA A 232 17.11 12.18 14.41
N ALA A 233 16.37 13.18 13.94
CA ALA A 233 16.81 14.12 12.92
C ALA A 233 16.16 15.50 13.12
N ILE A 234 16.82 16.55 12.63
CA ILE A 234 16.33 17.94 12.69
C ILE A 234 16.23 18.47 11.25
N ILE A 235 15.01 18.64 10.76
CA ILE A 235 14.76 19.09 9.39
C ILE A 235 14.46 20.60 9.44
N PRO A 236 15.34 21.48 8.94
CA PRO A 236 15.05 22.90 8.84
C PRO A 236 14.03 23.18 7.73
N LYS A 237 13.17 24.18 7.93
CA LYS A 237 12.27 24.66 6.89
C LYS A 237 13.08 25.37 5.80
N LYS A 238 12.86 24.96 4.53
CA LYS A 238 13.45 25.61 3.36
C LYS A 238 13.08 27.10 3.36
N GLY A 239 14.09 27.98 3.45
CA GLY A 239 13.93 29.43 3.51
C GLY A 239 13.67 30.03 4.90
N GLU A 240 13.48 29.22 5.95
CA GLU A 240 13.24 29.66 7.34
C GLU A 240 13.97 28.74 8.32
N GLU A 241 15.31 28.75 8.34
CA GLU A 241 16.13 27.79 9.10
C GLU A 241 15.84 27.77 10.62
N ALA A 242 15.36 28.90 11.17
CA ALA A 242 14.93 29.00 12.56
C ALA A 242 13.69 28.15 12.91
N ARG A 243 12.89 27.73 11.91
CA ARG A 243 11.77 26.79 12.09
C ARG A 243 12.22 25.39 11.69
N VAL A 244 12.28 24.49 12.67
CA VAL A 244 12.69 23.09 12.47
C VAL A 244 11.58 22.09 12.82
N THR A 245 11.48 21.02 12.05
CA THR A 245 10.71 19.81 12.40
C THR A 245 11.63 18.82 13.11
N LYS A 246 11.24 18.41 14.32
CA LYS A 246 11.96 17.40 15.11
C LYS A 246 11.46 15.99 14.77
N PHE A 247 12.23 15.25 13.99
CA PHE A 247 11.92 13.86 13.67
C PHE A 247 12.44 12.90 14.74
N LEU A 248 11.59 11.96 15.16
CA LEU A 248 11.96 10.84 16.02
C LEU A 248 11.28 9.57 15.51
N ALA A 249 12.11 8.59 15.13
CA ALA A 249 11.66 7.21 14.94
C ALA A 249 12.03 6.35 16.15
N LEU A 250 11.22 5.33 16.43
CA LEU A 250 11.42 4.40 17.54
C LEU A 250 11.52 2.93 17.07
N ASP A 251 12.03 2.08 17.95
CA ASP A 251 12.09 0.63 17.75
C ASP A 251 10.75 -0.06 18.10
N LYS A 252 10.62 -1.36 17.87
CA LYS A 252 9.43 -2.10 18.33
C LYS A 252 9.51 -2.56 19.78
N CYS A 253 8.35 -2.74 20.43
CA CYS A 253 8.26 -3.20 21.81
C CYS A 253 8.93 -4.58 21.98
N LEU A 254 10.15 -4.58 22.50
CA LEU A 254 10.97 -5.77 22.73
C LEU A 254 12.02 -5.51 23.82
N PRO A 255 12.49 -6.55 24.54
CA PRO A 255 13.53 -6.42 25.55
C PRO A 255 14.80 -5.70 25.04
N LYS A 256 15.27 -4.73 25.84
CA LYS A 256 16.46 -3.89 25.57
C LYS A 256 16.38 -3.03 24.30
N ARG A 257 15.19 -2.84 23.70
CA ARG A 257 14.98 -1.92 22.57
C ARG A 257 14.53 -0.53 23.03
N LYS A 258 14.80 0.49 22.20
CA LYS A 258 14.41 1.89 22.43
C LYS A 258 13.07 2.15 21.75
N PHE A 259 12.01 1.53 22.28
CA PHE A 259 10.68 1.48 21.66
C PHE A 259 9.71 2.57 22.14
N LEU A 260 9.96 3.14 23.33
CA LEU A 260 9.15 4.21 23.92
C LEU A 260 10.05 5.38 24.32
N GLN A 261 9.53 6.60 24.18
CA GLN A 261 10.16 7.83 24.68
C GLN A 261 9.10 8.81 25.19
N VAL A 262 9.32 9.35 26.39
CA VAL A 262 8.50 10.44 26.94
C VAL A 262 9.04 11.80 26.46
N LEU A 263 8.13 12.71 26.13
CA LEU A 263 8.38 14.07 25.66
C LEU A 263 7.47 15.07 26.39
N GLU A 264 7.96 16.30 26.56
CA GLU A 264 7.11 17.42 26.99
C GLU A 264 6.73 18.29 25.79
N VAL A 265 5.43 18.43 25.57
CA VAL A 265 4.87 19.29 24.53
C VAL A 265 4.08 20.42 25.20
N ARG A 266 4.34 21.66 24.78
CA ARG A 266 3.63 22.84 25.26
C ARG A 266 2.18 22.77 24.77
N SER A 267 1.27 22.47 25.69
CA SER A 267 -0.18 22.60 25.53
C SER A 267 -0.61 24.00 25.98
N GLN A 268 -1.74 24.50 25.46
CA GLN A 268 -2.36 25.70 26.01
C GLN A 268 -2.91 25.39 27.43
N GLN A 269 -2.93 26.39 28.32
CA GLN A 269 -3.10 26.15 29.76
C GLN A 269 -4.52 25.65 30.14
N GLU A 270 -4.56 24.84 31.20
CA GLU A 270 -5.75 24.42 31.99
C GLU A 270 -6.95 23.79 31.25
N SER A 271 -6.86 23.59 29.93
CA SER A 271 -7.81 22.78 29.18
C SER A 271 -7.82 21.33 29.71
N PRO A 272 -8.99 20.74 30.00
CA PRO A 272 -9.08 19.34 30.40
C PRO A 272 -8.58 18.41 29.29
N LEU A 273 -8.07 17.23 29.66
CA LEU A 273 -7.67 16.17 28.72
C LEU A 273 -8.90 15.59 28.00
N ARG A 274 -9.33 16.30 26.96
CA ARG A 274 -10.40 15.91 26.04
C ARG A 274 -9.82 15.75 24.64
N LEU A 275 -10.39 14.80 23.91
CA LEU A 275 -10.17 14.58 22.49
C LEU A 275 -11.24 15.34 21.71
N SER A 276 -10.83 16.13 20.72
CA SER A 276 -11.72 16.86 19.82
C SER A 276 -11.32 16.67 18.36
N TYR A 277 -12.31 16.70 17.47
CA TYR A 277 -12.08 16.76 16.02
C TYR A 277 -11.43 18.09 15.63
N ASP A 278 -10.66 18.08 14.54
CA ASP A 278 -10.11 19.29 13.95
C ASP A 278 -11.04 19.88 12.88
N LEU A 279 -11.44 21.14 13.05
CA LEU A 279 -12.43 21.78 12.17
C LEU A 279 -11.93 21.99 10.73
N GLU A 280 -10.63 22.22 10.54
CA GLU A 280 -10.05 22.33 9.20
C GLU A 280 -10.12 20.97 8.50
N TRP A 281 -9.75 19.90 9.20
CA TRP A 281 -9.82 18.52 8.70
C TRP A 281 -11.24 18.05 8.38
N LEU A 282 -12.21 18.27 9.28
CA LEU A 282 -13.62 17.97 9.00
C LEU A 282 -14.10 18.68 7.73
N THR A 283 -13.70 19.95 7.55
CA THR A 283 -14.09 20.73 6.38
C THR A 283 -13.39 20.25 5.11
N ILE A 284 -12.12 19.83 5.19
CA ILE A 284 -11.41 19.18 4.07
C ILE A 284 -12.11 17.88 3.68
N LEU A 285 -12.48 17.02 4.65
CA LEU A 285 -13.22 15.78 4.38
C LEU A 285 -14.55 16.06 3.67
N TYR A 286 -15.35 17.00 4.18
CA TYR A 286 -16.62 17.43 3.58
C TYR A 286 -16.43 17.92 2.13
N LEU A 287 -15.54 18.88 1.91
CA LEU A 287 -15.31 19.47 0.59
C LEU A 287 -14.69 18.49 -0.41
N THR A 288 -13.98 17.45 0.05
CA THR A 288 -13.32 16.43 -0.79
C THR A 288 -14.02 15.06 -0.77
N ASN A 289 -15.29 14.99 -0.35
CA ASN A 289 -16.03 13.72 -0.36
C ASN A 289 -16.12 13.11 -1.76
N HIS A 290 -16.43 13.94 -2.77
CA HIS A 290 -16.52 13.55 -4.19
C HIS A 290 -15.21 13.01 -4.82
N LEU A 291 -14.08 13.07 -4.10
CA LEU A 291 -12.81 12.48 -4.52
C LEU A 291 -12.58 11.07 -3.94
N LEU A 292 -13.47 10.59 -3.07
CA LEU A 292 -13.43 9.23 -2.54
C LEU A 292 -13.67 8.22 -3.68
N SER A 293 -12.86 7.17 -3.70
CA SER A 293 -13.09 6.01 -4.57
C SER A 293 -12.78 4.70 -3.88
N VAL A 294 -13.59 3.70 -4.23
CA VAL A 294 -13.47 2.30 -3.78
C VAL A 294 -13.29 1.35 -4.99
N LYS A 295 -12.71 1.87 -6.08
CA LYS A 295 -12.45 1.15 -7.35
C LYS A 295 -10.95 0.91 -7.56
N THR A 296 -10.60 -0.17 -8.27
CA THR A 296 -9.21 -0.52 -8.65
C THR A 296 -8.61 0.38 -9.74
N SER A 297 -9.44 1.16 -10.45
CA SER A 297 -8.99 2.11 -11.48
C SER A 297 -8.03 3.17 -10.90
N MET A 298 -7.21 3.78 -11.76
CA MET A 298 -6.43 4.96 -11.35
C MET A 298 -7.34 6.19 -11.24
N HIS A 299 -7.17 6.96 -10.17
CA HIS A 299 -7.86 8.23 -9.91
C HIS A 299 -6.79 9.29 -9.65
N SER A 300 -6.71 10.29 -10.51
CA SER A 300 -5.83 11.45 -10.30
C SER A 300 -6.52 12.47 -9.41
N MET A 301 -5.82 12.97 -8.40
CA MET A 301 -6.32 14.07 -7.57
C MET A 301 -6.27 15.41 -8.33
N PRO A 302 -7.17 16.37 -8.05
CA PRO A 302 -7.19 17.68 -8.71
C PRO A 302 -5.85 18.42 -8.62
N GLY A 303 -5.39 18.95 -9.75
CA GLY A 303 -4.10 19.67 -9.86
C GLY A 303 -4.26 21.08 -10.41
N ARG A 304 -3.24 21.92 -10.21
CA ARG A 304 -3.22 23.36 -10.56
C ARG A 304 -3.55 23.68 -12.03
N TYR A 305 -3.34 22.72 -12.93
CA TYR A 305 -3.58 22.85 -14.38
C TYR A 305 -4.92 22.26 -14.85
N GLY A 306 -5.75 21.74 -13.93
CA GLY A 306 -7.10 21.27 -14.23
C GLY A 306 -8.12 22.41 -14.25
N SER A 307 -9.29 22.16 -14.86
CA SER A 307 -10.41 23.11 -14.96
C SER A 307 -11.24 23.27 -13.67
N GLY A 308 -11.05 22.40 -12.67
CA GLY A 308 -11.81 22.39 -11.42
C GLY A 308 -11.06 22.98 -10.22
N ARG A 309 -11.75 23.04 -9.06
CA ARG A 309 -11.12 23.39 -7.78
C ARG A 309 -10.03 22.35 -7.45
N TRP A 310 -8.82 22.83 -7.16
CA TRP A 310 -7.69 22.00 -6.74
C TRP A 310 -7.16 22.35 -5.35
N MET A 311 -7.50 23.55 -4.85
CA MET A 311 -7.20 24.01 -3.49
C MET A 311 -8.47 23.91 -2.63
N TYR A 312 -8.43 23.05 -1.63
CA TYR A 312 -9.53 22.75 -0.71
C TYR A 312 -9.23 23.19 0.73
N THR A 313 -8.18 24.01 0.94
CA THR A 313 -7.94 24.75 2.18
C THR A 313 -9.20 25.53 2.59
N PRO A 314 -9.81 25.26 3.76
CA PRO A 314 -11.12 25.80 4.11
C PRO A 314 -11.18 27.32 4.37
N THR A 315 -12.11 27.99 3.69
CA THR A 315 -12.50 29.36 4.05
C THR A 315 -13.16 29.41 5.44
N ALA A 316 -13.30 30.61 6.01
CA ALA A 316 -14.03 30.80 7.26
C ALA A 316 -15.52 30.41 7.15
N LYS A 317 -16.17 30.65 6.00
CA LYS A 317 -17.57 30.29 5.77
C LYS A 317 -17.76 28.76 5.72
N GLU A 318 -16.91 28.05 4.97
CA GLU A 318 -16.99 26.58 4.88
C GLU A 318 -16.78 25.93 6.25
N ARG A 319 -15.81 26.43 7.05
CA ARG A 319 -15.61 25.98 8.43
C ARG A 319 -16.80 26.24 9.33
N GLN A 320 -17.44 27.42 9.23
CA GLN A 320 -18.64 27.73 10.02
C GLN A 320 -19.79 26.74 9.71
N THR A 321 -20.06 26.48 8.43
CA THR A 321 -21.11 25.51 8.02
C THR A 321 -20.81 24.08 8.52
N VAL A 322 -19.54 23.69 8.63
CA VAL A 322 -19.15 22.38 9.19
C VAL A 322 -19.17 22.36 10.72
N TYR A 323 -18.92 23.49 11.39
CA TYR A 323 -19.08 23.63 12.84
C TYR A 323 -20.55 23.53 13.26
N GLU A 324 -21.45 24.15 12.49
CA GLU A 324 -22.90 24.11 12.68
C GLU A 324 -23.47 22.69 12.50
N LYS A 325 -22.90 21.88 11.60
CA LYS A 325 -23.23 20.45 11.44
C LYS A 325 -22.92 19.59 12.68
N PHE A 326 -22.02 20.05 13.55
CA PHE A 326 -21.60 19.37 14.77
C PHE A 326 -22.22 20.03 16.02
N ASP A 327 -23.38 20.69 15.89
CA ASP A 327 -24.09 21.39 17.00
C ASP A 327 -23.21 22.42 17.75
N CYS A 328 -22.17 22.94 17.09
CA CYS A 328 -21.12 23.78 17.67
C CYS A 328 -20.28 23.12 18.79
N ASP A 329 -20.20 21.78 18.86
CA ASP A 329 -19.28 21.02 19.72
C ASP A 329 -18.42 20.03 18.91
N LEU A 330 -17.10 20.15 19.02
CA LEU A 330 -16.14 19.28 18.34
C LEU A 330 -15.56 18.19 19.26
N GLN A 331 -16.03 18.04 20.49
CA GLN A 331 -15.63 16.94 21.36
C GLN A 331 -15.97 15.59 20.71
N VAL A 332 -14.99 14.69 20.65
CA VAL A 332 -15.22 13.32 20.15
C VAL A 332 -16.13 12.59 21.15
N PRO A 333 -17.30 12.07 20.72
CA PRO A 333 -18.22 11.39 21.61
C PRO A 333 -17.61 10.09 22.14
N LEU A 334 -17.90 9.73 23.40
CA LEU A 334 -17.46 8.46 23.98
C LEU A 334 -18.45 7.34 23.61
N ASN A 335 -18.48 6.97 22.33
CA ASN A 335 -19.48 6.09 21.71
C ASN A 335 -18.92 4.73 21.25
N PHE A 336 -17.92 4.19 21.95
CA PHE A 336 -17.40 2.84 21.67
C PHE A 336 -18.51 1.77 21.76
N THR A 337 -18.62 0.95 20.71
CA THR A 337 -19.48 -0.24 20.67
C THR A 337 -18.70 -1.46 20.16
N ARG A 338 -19.06 -2.66 20.64
CA ARG A 338 -18.43 -3.91 20.19
C ARG A 338 -19.14 -4.45 18.95
N THR A 339 -18.54 -4.21 17.78
CA THR A 339 -18.98 -4.72 16.46
C THR A 339 -18.70 -6.21 16.21
N ALA A 340 -17.94 -6.90 17.05
CA ALA A 340 -17.62 -8.33 16.94
C ALA A 340 -17.57 -8.99 18.32
N GLN A 341 -17.59 -10.33 18.37
CA GLN A 341 -17.30 -11.05 19.61
C GLN A 341 -15.80 -10.97 19.94
N PRO A 342 -15.42 -10.78 21.23
CA PRO A 342 -14.02 -10.88 21.65
C PRO A 342 -13.53 -12.32 21.62
N TYR A 343 -12.21 -12.50 21.59
CA TYR A 343 -11.57 -13.78 21.89
C TYR A 343 -11.83 -14.21 23.34
N ASP A 344 -12.24 -15.46 23.52
CA ASP A 344 -12.24 -16.16 24.81
C ASP A 344 -11.25 -17.35 24.72
N PRO A 345 -10.11 -17.33 25.44
CA PRO A 345 -9.18 -18.45 25.49
C PRO A 345 -9.78 -19.77 26.03
N SER A 346 -10.97 -19.71 26.62
CA SER A 346 -11.69 -20.84 27.21
C SER A 346 -12.66 -21.52 26.23
N ALA A 347 -12.97 -20.87 25.09
CA ALA A 347 -14.01 -21.30 24.17
C ALA A 347 -13.39 -21.95 22.90
N ASP A 348 -13.61 -23.25 22.74
CA ASP A 348 -13.28 -23.98 21.51
C ASP A 348 -14.34 -23.72 20.42
N ALA A 349 -14.36 -22.48 19.94
CA ALA A 349 -15.31 -21.99 18.94
C ALA A 349 -14.68 -22.01 17.53
N PRO A 350 -15.42 -22.41 16.49
CA PRO A 350 -14.94 -22.36 15.11
C PRO A 350 -14.68 -20.91 14.68
N ILE A 351 -13.59 -20.67 13.96
CA ILE A 351 -13.26 -19.34 13.43
C ILE A 351 -14.30 -19.00 12.35
N GLU A 352 -15.08 -17.93 12.56
CA GLU A 352 -15.98 -17.41 11.53
C GLU A 352 -15.17 -16.70 10.43
N PRO A 353 -15.48 -16.90 9.14
CA PRO A 353 -14.77 -16.25 8.06
C PRO A 353 -15.04 -14.73 8.08
N PRO A 354 -14.01 -13.88 7.95
CA PRO A 354 -14.14 -12.44 8.14
C PRO A 354 -15.02 -11.79 7.07
N ARG A 355 -15.83 -10.81 7.49
CA ARG A 355 -16.83 -10.11 6.66
C ARG A 355 -16.63 -8.60 6.71
N LEU A 356 -17.16 -7.90 5.70
CA LEU A 356 -17.17 -6.44 5.65
C LEU A 356 -18.26 -5.88 6.58
N THR A 357 -17.84 -5.43 7.76
CA THR A 357 -18.70 -4.85 8.80
C THR A 357 -18.87 -3.34 8.60
N ILE A 358 -20.05 -2.81 8.90
CA ILE A 358 -20.31 -1.35 9.01
C ILE A 358 -20.29 -0.99 10.50
N ASN A 359 -19.69 0.15 10.85
CA ASN A 359 -19.54 0.58 12.24
C ASN A 359 -20.42 1.80 12.55
N ASP A 360 -21.23 1.71 13.62
CA ASP A 360 -22.14 2.80 14.03
C ASP A 360 -21.43 4.13 14.29
N GLN A 361 -20.17 4.10 14.75
CA GLN A 361 -19.36 5.30 14.97
C GLN A 361 -19.10 6.04 13.65
N THR A 362 -18.65 5.30 12.63
CA THR A 362 -18.42 5.84 11.28
C THR A 362 -19.73 6.19 10.59
N THR A 363 -20.77 5.37 10.68
CA THR A 363 -22.09 5.68 10.11
C THR A 363 -22.62 7.01 10.65
N ARG A 364 -22.57 7.23 11.96
CA ARG A 364 -23.01 8.49 12.58
C ARG A 364 -22.12 9.67 12.17
N PHE A 365 -20.79 9.50 12.14
CA PHE A 365 -19.85 10.54 11.70
C PHE A 365 -20.12 10.98 10.25
N CYS A 366 -20.28 10.01 9.34
CA CYS A 366 -20.60 10.24 7.93
C CYS A 366 -21.96 10.95 7.76
N GLN A 367 -22.98 10.56 8.52
CA GLN A 367 -24.30 11.21 8.54
C GLN A 367 -24.24 12.67 9.04
N THR A 368 -23.56 12.93 10.16
CA THR A 368 -23.41 14.27 10.74
C THR A 368 -22.64 15.21 9.80
N LEU A 369 -21.49 14.77 9.29
CA LEU A 369 -20.67 15.60 8.38
C LEU A 369 -21.32 15.72 6.99
N GLY A 370 -22.04 14.70 6.52
CA GLY A 370 -22.59 14.61 5.16
C GLY A 370 -21.56 14.13 4.16
N ILE A 371 -20.89 13.01 4.47
CA ILE A 371 -19.92 12.32 3.60
C ILE A 371 -20.26 10.84 3.47
N ASP A 372 -19.67 10.16 2.49
CA ASP A 372 -19.89 8.72 2.29
C ASP A 372 -19.10 7.86 3.29
N ASP A 373 -19.55 6.61 3.49
CA ASP A 373 -18.77 5.57 4.16
C ASP A 373 -18.17 4.61 3.09
N PRO A 374 -16.83 4.49 3.00
CA PRO A 374 -16.16 3.54 2.10
C PRO A 374 -16.69 2.10 2.21
N SER A 375 -17.00 1.62 3.42
CA SER A 375 -17.45 0.24 3.65
C SER A 375 -18.89 0.03 3.15
N THR A 376 -19.78 1.01 3.32
CA THR A 376 -21.12 1.04 2.71
C THR A 376 -21.03 1.07 1.18
N LEU A 377 -20.16 1.90 0.59
CA LEU A 377 -19.93 1.91 -0.87
C LEU A 377 -19.44 0.54 -1.40
N LEU A 378 -18.55 -0.12 -0.66
CA LEU A 378 -18.04 -1.46 -0.96
C LEU A 378 -19.11 -2.57 -0.87
N GLN A 379 -20.14 -2.40 -0.04
CA GLN A 379 -21.33 -3.26 0.00
C GLN A 379 -22.27 -3.00 -1.18
N ILE A 380 -22.57 -1.74 -1.51
CA ILE A 380 -23.42 -1.37 -2.67
C ILE A 380 -22.82 -1.91 -4.00
N ILE A 381 -21.49 -1.85 -4.14
CA ILE A 381 -20.76 -2.41 -5.30
C ILE A 381 -20.67 -3.94 -5.26
N ALA A 382 -20.88 -4.58 -4.11
CA ALA A 382 -21.07 -6.04 -4.02
C ALA A 382 -22.44 -6.42 -4.60
N ASN A 383 -23.50 -5.88 -3.99
CA ASN A 383 -24.87 -6.32 -4.24
C ASN A 383 -25.29 -6.03 -5.68
N SER A 384 -24.86 -4.91 -6.26
CA SER A 384 -25.09 -4.58 -7.66
C SER A 384 -24.37 -5.48 -8.67
N LYS A 385 -23.25 -6.12 -8.29
CA LYS A 385 -22.61 -7.18 -9.10
C LYS A 385 -23.35 -8.51 -8.95
N GLU A 386 -23.78 -8.85 -7.75
CA GLU A 386 -24.55 -10.09 -7.49
C GLU A 386 -25.88 -10.07 -8.25
N ILE A 387 -26.64 -8.97 -8.21
CA ILE A 387 -27.88 -8.78 -8.98
C ILE A 387 -27.63 -9.00 -10.49
N ARG A 388 -26.61 -8.33 -11.06
CA ARG A 388 -26.25 -8.49 -12.49
C ARG A 388 -25.78 -9.90 -12.85
N SER A 389 -25.34 -10.71 -11.88
CA SER A 389 -25.02 -12.13 -12.09
C SER A 389 -26.24 -13.05 -11.94
N GLY A 390 -27.24 -12.66 -11.15
CA GLY A 390 -28.48 -13.41 -10.95
C GLY A 390 -29.52 -13.23 -12.07
N GLU A 391 -29.51 -12.09 -12.77
CA GLU A 391 -30.44 -11.80 -13.88
C GLU A 391 -30.33 -12.77 -15.07
N MET A 392 -29.26 -13.56 -15.18
CA MET A 392 -29.15 -14.59 -16.22
C MET A 392 -29.89 -15.91 -15.88
N SER A 393 -30.65 -15.97 -14.78
CA SER A 393 -31.52 -17.12 -14.48
C SER A 393 -32.75 -16.79 -13.61
N ILE A 394 -33.80 -16.21 -14.19
CA ILE A 394 -35.20 -16.41 -13.77
C ILE A 394 -36.16 -16.09 -14.93
N ASN A 395 -37.35 -16.70 -14.93
CA ASN A 395 -38.28 -16.66 -16.07
C ASN A 395 -39.24 -15.44 -16.05
N MET A 396 -39.71 -15.05 -17.23
CA MET A 396 -40.59 -13.90 -17.49
C MET A 396 -41.93 -13.95 -16.72
N SER A 397 -42.18 -12.98 -15.82
CA SER A 397 -43.54 -12.44 -15.58
C SER A 397 -43.57 -11.09 -14.83
N SER A 398 -43.98 -10.04 -15.55
CA SER A 398 -44.74 -8.86 -15.08
C SER A 398 -44.34 -8.10 -13.79
N VAL A 399 -43.48 -7.09 -13.95
CA VAL A 399 -43.67 -5.72 -13.39
C VAL A 399 -43.30 -4.72 -14.51
N GLN A 400 -43.94 -3.55 -14.56
CA GLN A 400 -43.65 -2.53 -15.59
C GLN A 400 -42.37 -1.73 -15.27
N PRO A 401 -41.57 -1.36 -16.28
CA PRO A 401 -40.44 -0.44 -16.08
C PRO A 401 -40.92 1.00 -15.94
N MET A 402 -40.27 1.76 -15.06
CA MET A 402 -40.33 3.22 -15.05
C MET A 402 -39.07 3.76 -15.75
N GLU A 403 -39.24 4.73 -16.63
CA GLU A 403 -38.18 5.16 -17.55
C GLU A 403 -37.03 5.88 -16.82
N ILE A 404 -35.79 5.44 -17.07
CA ILE A 404 -34.58 6.24 -16.80
C ILE A 404 -34.14 6.82 -18.14
N SER A 405 -34.33 8.12 -18.31
CA SER A 405 -33.87 8.87 -19.47
C SER A 405 -32.37 9.16 -19.36
N THR A 406 -31.57 8.59 -20.24
CA THR A 406 -30.22 9.07 -20.54
C THR A 406 -30.29 10.42 -21.25
N PHE A 407 -29.54 11.42 -20.79
CA PHE A 407 -29.23 12.62 -21.57
C PHE A 407 -27.83 13.14 -21.22
N ASP A 408 -27.14 13.65 -22.23
CA ASP A 408 -25.78 14.18 -22.16
C ASP A 408 -25.76 15.71 -21.97
N GLU A 409 -24.59 16.20 -21.54
CA GLU A 409 -23.97 17.55 -21.61
C GLU A 409 -24.77 18.87 -21.65
N GLU A 410 -24.15 19.87 -21.01
CA GLU A 410 -24.38 21.33 -21.04
C GLU A 410 -25.74 21.91 -20.61
N GLY A 411 -25.69 22.77 -19.58
CA GLY A 411 -26.80 23.63 -19.15
C GLY A 411 -26.51 24.34 -17.82
N GLU A 412 -26.54 25.67 -17.81
CA GLU A 412 -26.44 26.46 -16.58
C GLU A 412 -27.66 26.20 -15.66
N LEU A 413 -27.43 26.05 -14.35
CA LEU A 413 -28.53 25.92 -13.40
C LEU A 413 -28.32 26.78 -12.14
N LEU A 414 -28.96 27.95 -12.14
CA LEU A 414 -29.36 28.63 -10.91
C LEU A 414 -30.55 27.89 -10.28
N SER A 415 -30.38 27.42 -9.05
CA SER A 415 -31.46 27.10 -8.12
C SER A 415 -30.98 27.47 -6.71
N SER A 416 -31.44 28.59 -6.16
CA SER A 416 -32.64 28.70 -5.33
C SER A 416 -32.53 27.91 -4.01
N PHE A 417 -31.96 28.55 -2.99
CA PHE A 417 -32.04 28.09 -1.61
C PHE A 417 -33.48 28.21 -1.10
N GLU A 418 -34.02 27.14 -0.52
CA GLU A 418 -35.15 27.23 0.41
C GLU A 418 -34.61 27.18 1.84
N GLU A 419 -34.99 28.15 2.68
CA GLU A 419 -34.57 28.21 4.08
C GLU A 419 -35.50 27.37 4.95
N HIS A 420 -34.92 26.45 5.74
CA HIS A 420 -35.56 25.96 6.97
C HIS A 420 -34.68 26.28 8.18
N SER A 421 -35.29 26.87 9.20
CA SER A 421 -34.59 27.49 10.32
C SER A 421 -34.48 26.60 11.55
N SER A 422 -33.36 26.73 12.27
CA SER A 422 -33.24 26.29 13.65
C SER A 422 -32.27 27.19 14.44
N SER A 423 -32.53 27.28 15.75
CA SER A 423 -31.76 27.91 16.83
C SER A 423 -30.41 28.59 16.52
N LYS A 424 -30.35 29.92 16.68
CA LYS A 424 -29.09 30.66 16.83
C LYS A 424 -28.46 30.41 18.20
N CYS A 425 -27.18 30.06 18.23
CA CYS A 425 -26.34 30.33 19.41
C CYS A 425 -26.18 31.84 19.57
N LEU A 426 -26.46 32.40 20.75
CA LEU A 426 -26.52 33.85 20.95
C LEU A 426 -25.99 34.23 22.34
N SER A 427 -24.77 34.76 22.37
CA SER A 427 -24.18 35.48 23.50
C SER A 427 -23.62 36.79 22.95
N GLY A 428 -24.18 37.92 23.39
CA GLY A 428 -23.79 39.23 22.88
C GLY A 428 -23.34 40.16 24.00
N GLU A 429 -22.52 41.13 23.62
CA GLU A 429 -22.47 42.44 24.29
C GLU A 429 -22.31 43.52 23.21
N THR A 430 -22.84 44.71 23.46
CA THR A 430 -23.12 45.69 22.39
C THR A 430 -22.61 47.09 22.69
N SER A 431 -22.15 47.76 21.62
CA SER A 431 -22.16 49.22 21.36
C SER A 431 -20.82 49.98 21.48
N PRO A 432 -20.64 51.08 20.72
CA PRO A 432 -21.12 51.28 19.35
C PRO A 432 -20.12 51.94 18.37
N VAL A 433 -20.23 51.51 17.11
CA VAL A 433 -20.05 52.26 15.84
C VAL A 433 -19.53 53.71 15.92
N ASN A 434 -18.42 54.00 15.22
CA ASN A 434 -18.37 55.06 14.21
C ASN A 434 -17.21 54.89 13.20
N SER A 435 -17.57 54.94 11.92
CA SER A 435 -16.72 55.04 10.72
C SER A 435 -17.28 56.23 9.88
N PRO A 436 -16.85 56.56 8.63
CA PRO A 436 -15.90 55.90 7.72
C PRO A 436 -14.96 56.86 6.94
N LYS A 437 -14.35 56.36 5.84
CA LYS A 437 -13.72 57.06 4.69
C LYS A 437 -12.27 57.58 4.90
N SER A 438 -11.40 57.61 3.88
CA SER A 438 -11.41 56.93 2.56
C SER A 438 -10.10 57.11 1.78
N ASN A 439 -9.76 56.11 0.94
CA ASN A 439 -9.11 56.21 -0.38
C ASN A 439 -7.65 56.69 -0.57
N ASN A 440 -6.93 55.88 -1.38
CA ASN A 440 -5.90 56.22 -2.38
C ASN A 440 -4.50 56.69 -1.90
N GLY A 441 -3.47 56.30 -2.67
CA GLY A 441 -2.10 56.83 -2.58
C GLY A 441 -1.04 55.73 -2.75
N ASP A 442 -0.50 55.59 -3.95
CA ASP A 442 0.55 54.63 -4.33
C ASP A 442 1.98 55.21 -4.09
N ASP A 443 3.00 54.66 -4.77
CA ASP A 443 4.36 55.22 -5.01
C ASP A 443 5.50 54.98 -3.95
N GLU A 444 6.05 53.76 -3.96
CA GLU A 444 7.41 53.38 -4.47
C GLU A 444 8.72 54.22 -4.20
N TYR A 445 9.86 53.50 -4.04
CA TYR A 445 11.30 53.95 -3.97
C TYR A 445 11.75 54.83 -2.76
N ASP A 446 13.01 54.84 -2.25
CA ASP A 446 14.16 53.90 -2.22
C ASP A 446 15.27 54.40 -1.23
N ASP A 447 16.33 53.58 -0.99
CA ASP A 447 17.74 53.85 -0.57
C ASP A 447 18.10 55.13 0.25
N SER A 448 18.94 55.15 1.31
CA SER A 448 20.31 54.60 1.40
C SER A 448 21.01 55.00 2.74
N ALA A 449 22.09 54.27 3.13
CA ALA A 449 23.36 54.69 3.81
C ALA A 449 23.35 55.64 5.06
N ASP A 450 24.39 55.90 5.90
CA ASP A 450 25.75 55.38 6.25
C ASP A 450 26.19 56.10 7.58
N VAL A 451 27.17 55.72 8.43
CA VAL A 451 27.90 54.45 8.73
C VAL A 451 28.71 54.62 10.05
N ASN A 452 29.04 53.53 10.77
CA ASN A 452 30.06 53.41 11.86
C ASN A 452 29.82 54.22 13.18
N THR A 453 30.49 53.96 14.33
CA THR A 453 31.73 53.17 14.62
C THR A 453 31.73 52.62 16.07
N SER A 454 32.38 51.45 16.32
CA SER A 454 33.15 51.04 17.54
C SER A 454 32.56 51.20 18.97
N GLU A 455 32.80 50.33 19.97
CA GLU A 455 33.69 49.16 20.12
C GLU A 455 33.35 48.32 21.37
N ASN A 456 34.13 47.24 21.60
CA ASN A 456 34.29 46.43 22.82
C ASN A 456 33.34 45.26 23.09
N VAL A 457 33.98 44.10 23.34
CA VAL A 457 33.44 42.80 23.78
C VAL A 457 34.08 42.49 25.15
N PRO A 458 33.37 41.79 26.05
CA PRO A 458 33.97 40.58 26.62
C PRO A 458 33.09 39.34 26.44
N ASP A 459 33.71 38.17 26.49
CA ASP A 459 33.04 36.87 26.58
C ASP A 459 32.11 36.77 27.81
N ASP A 460 31.05 35.96 27.67
CA ASP A 460 30.78 34.93 28.69
C ASP A 460 30.18 33.69 28.03
N SER A 461 30.51 32.49 28.52
CA SER A 461 30.16 31.21 27.88
C SER A 461 29.64 30.16 28.87
N ALA A 462 28.33 30.22 29.14
CA ALA A 462 27.64 29.30 30.04
C ALA A 462 27.15 28.02 29.31
N ASN A 463 27.92 26.94 29.41
CA ASN A 463 27.44 25.59 29.06
C ASN A 463 26.46 25.07 30.12
N ASP A 464 25.16 25.02 29.82
CA ASP A 464 24.20 24.33 30.68
C ASP A 464 24.07 22.85 30.27
N SER A 465 24.18 21.94 31.23
CA SER A 465 24.61 20.55 30.96
C SER A 465 23.53 19.51 31.27
N THR A 466 23.07 18.79 30.25
CA THR A 466 22.16 17.64 30.43
C THR A 466 22.92 16.39 30.87
N THR A 467 22.58 15.89 32.06
CA THR A 467 23.32 14.84 32.75
C THR A 467 23.07 13.45 32.13
N PHE A 468 24.10 12.85 31.53
CA PHE A 468 24.12 11.42 31.22
C PHE A 468 24.69 10.64 32.40
N VAL A 469 24.03 9.55 32.80
CA VAL A 469 24.50 8.63 33.84
C VAL A 469 24.60 7.22 33.24
N ASP A 470 25.77 6.91 32.67
CA ASP A 470 26.15 5.53 32.39
C ASP A 470 26.67 4.89 33.68
N SER A 471 26.10 3.76 34.08
CA SER A 471 26.56 2.94 35.20
C SER A 471 27.16 1.63 34.70
N ALA A 472 28.47 1.65 34.46
CA ALA A 472 29.23 0.44 34.21
C ALA A 472 29.36 -0.37 35.50
N PHE A 473 29.08 -1.68 35.43
CA PHE A 473 29.43 -2.64 36.48
C PHE A 473 30.53 -3.57 35.98
N THR A 474 31.61 -3.66 36.75
CA THR A 474 32.73 -4.58 36.55
C THR A 474 32.43 -5.96 37.13
N ASP A 475 33.08 -6.97 36.55
CA ASP A 475 32.94 -8.39 36.89
C ASP A 475 33.78 -8.80 38.11
N ASP A 476 33.22 -9.63 39.00
CA ASP A 476 33.88 -10.72 39.74
C ASP A 476 32.83 -11.51 40.56
N GLY A 477 33.02 -12.83 40.82
CA GLY A 477 32.16 -13.52 41.81
C GLY A 477 31.83 -15.02 41.68
N ASN A 478 32.30 -15.74 40.66
CA ASN A 478 32.52 -17.21 40.65
C ASN A 478 31.51 -18.15 41.39
N VAL A 479 30.54 -18.74 40.67
CA VAL A 479 29.83 -19.98 41.09
C VAL A 479 29.78 -20.98 39.92
N GLN A 480 29.85 -22.28 40.23
CA GLN A 480 30.19 -23.38 39.32
C GLN A 480 29.32 -23.51 38.06
N CYS A 481 30.01 -23.72 36.92
CA CYS A 481 29.41 -24.12 35.65
C CYS A 481 29.29 -25.65 35.51
N VAL A 482 28.13 -26.14 35.10
CA VAL A 482 27.96 -27.52 34.61
C VAL A 482 27.90 -27.48 33.08
N GLN A 483 28.91 -28.06 32.43
CA GLN A 483 28.99 -28.09 30.97
C GLN A 483 28.19 -29.25 30.36
N THR A 484 27.34 -28.94 29.39
CA THR A 484 26.89 -29.88 28.35
C THR A 484 26.88 -29.15 27.01
N GLU A 485 27.73 -29.60 26.07
CA GLU A 485 27.91 -28.97 24.76
C GLU A 485 26.69 -29.17 23.83
N PRO A 486 26.35 -28.18 22.97
CA PRO A 486 25.29 -28.32 21.99
C PRO A 486 25.70 -29.25 20.84
N ASN A 487 25.08 -30.44 20.78
CA ASN A 487 25.39 -31.47 19.79
C ASN A 487 24.97 -31.07 18.37
N CYS A 488 25.94 -30.63 17.56
CA CYS A 488 25.71 -30.04 16.23
C CYS A 488 25.23 -31.08 15.18
N LYS A 489 23.90 -31.24 15.05
CA LYS A 489 23.28 -32.19 14.12
C LYS A 489 22.97 -31.55 12.77
N LYS A 490 23.59 -32.11 11.72
CA LYS A 490 23.52 -31.65 10.33
C LYS A 490 22.08 -31.62 9.78
N PHE A 491 21.72 -30.54 9.09
CA PHE A 491 20.45 -30.42 8.36
C PHE A 491 20.26 -31.57 7.36
N LYS A 492 19.05 -32.14 7.32
CA LYS A 492 18.68 -33.24 6.41
C LYS A 492 17.30 -32.99 5.81
N ARG A 493 17.22 -32.19 4.75
CA ARG A 493 15.97 -31.94 4.00
C ARG A 493 15.36 -33.26 3.52
N ARG A 494 14.16 -33.59 3.98
CA ARG A 494 13.30 -34.64 3.44
C ARG A 494 11.84 -34.19 3.58
N ASN A 495 11.19 -33.93 2.46
CA ASN A 495 9.75 -34.04 2.19
C ASN A 495 9.51 -33.61 0.73
N TYR A 496 9.81 -34.52 -0.20
CA TYR A 496 9.63 -34.33 -1.65
C TYR A 496 8.35 -35.01 -2.17
N SER A 497 7.62 -35.71 -1.30
CA SER A 497 6.56 -36.68 -1.66
C SER A 497 5.13 -36.12 -1.61
N LEU A 498 4.94 -34.80 -1.79
CA LEU A 498 3.61 -34.15 -1.73
C LEU A 498 3.20 -33.36 -2.99
N TYR A 499 4.04 -33.33 -4.03
CA TYR A 499 3.74 -32.63 -5.30
C TYR A 499 3.53 -33.59 -6.49
N SER A 500 3.16 -34.85 -6.25
CA SER A 500 3.11 -35.89 -7.31
C SER A 500 1.75 -36.07 -7.99
N ASN A 501 0.65 -35.54 -7.45
CA ASN A 501 -0.70 -36.06 -7.76
C ASN A 501 -1.71 -35.07 -8.39
N THR A 502 -1.31 -33.84 -8.74
CA THR A 502 -2.26 -32.79 -9.18
C THR A 502 -2.00 -32.27 -10.61
N LEU A 503 -1.49 -33.13 -11.50
CA LEU A 503 -1.12 -32.74 -12.88
C LEU A 503 -1.57 -33.72 -13.98
N VAL A 504 -2.40 -34.72 -13.65
CA VAL A 504 -2.74 -35.84 -14.54
C VAL A 504 -4.11 -35.70 -15.24
N ILE A 505 -5.01 -34.88 -14.72
CA ILE A 505 -6.45 -34.91 -15.08
C ILE A 505 -6.78 -34.23 -16.43
N PHE A 506 -5.85 -33.47 -17.03
CA PHE A 506 -6.08 -32.72 -18.29
C PHE A 506 -5.53 -33.36 -19.57
N TYR A 507 -4.97 -34.58 -19.53
CA TYR A 507 -4.29 -35.21 -20.67
C TYR A 507 -4.94 -36.49 -21.24
N GLU A 508 -6.11 -36.91 -20.75
CA GLU A 508 -6.89 -38.05 -21.29
C GLU A 508 -7.75 -37.66 -22.52
N GLY A 509 -7.18 -36.84 -23.43
CA GLY A 509 -7.85 -36.35 -24.63
C GLY A 509 -6.88 -36.18 -25.79
N ILE A 510 -7.14 -36.89 -26.90
CA ILE A 510 -6.36 -36.87 -28.16
C ILE A 510 -4.94 -37.46 -28.05
N ILE A 511 -4.83 -38.79 -28.09
CA ILE A 511 -3.81 -39.56 -28.85
C ILE A 511 -4.20 -41.06 -28.83
N SER A 512 -3.94 -41.80 -29.92
CA SER A 512 -4.29 -43.22 -30.01
C SER A 512 -3.35 -44.10 -29.17
N THR A 513 -3.93 -44.80 -28.19
CA THR A 513 -3.23 -45.58 -27.15
C THR A 513 -2.44 -46.79 -27.67
N GLN A 514 -2.72 -47.27 -28.89
CA GLN A 514 -1.96 -48.36 -29.50
C GLN A 514 -0.55 -47.93 -29.94
N LEU A 515 -0.38 -46.71 -30.46
CA LEU A 515 0.93 -46.26 -30.99
C LEU A 515 1.97 -46.08 -29.88
N LEU A 516 1.55 -45.47 -28.76
CA LEU A 516 2.39 -45.20 -27.59
C LEU A 516 2.93 -46.49 -26.94
N THR A 517 2.20 -47.60 -27.08
CA THR A 517 2.55 -48.89 -26.47
C THR A 517 3.67 -49.59 -27.23
N VAL A 518 3.74 -49.45 -28.57
CA VAL A 518 4.81 -50.03 -29.40
C VAL A 518 6.13 -49.25 -29.23
N LEU A 519 6.08 -47.91 -29.16
CA LEU A 519 7.25 -47.03 -29.00
C LEU A 519 8.06 -47.30 -27.72
N LYS A 520 7.42 -47.87 -26.69
CA LYS A 520 7.97 -48.04 -25.33
C LYS A 520 9.07 -49.10 -25.21
N ALA A 521 9.31 -49.90 -26.26
CA ALA A 521 10.15 -51.09 -26.20
C ALA A 521 11.66 -50.89 -26.50
N LYS A 522 12.08 -49.74 -27.07
CA LYS A 522 13.47 -49.61 -27.62
C LYS A 522 14.16 -48.25 -27.44
N MET A 523 13.48 -47.24 -26.90
CA MET A 523 14.03 -45.89 -26.68
C MET A 523 14.35 -45.62 -25.21
N ASP A 524 15.25 -44.68 -24.96
CA ASP A 524 15.48 -44.14 -23.62
C ASP A 524 14.24 -43.32 -23.19
N LYS A 525 13.82 -43.48 -21.93
CA LYS A 525 12.68 -42.75 -21.34
C LYS A 525 12.88 -41.23 -21.47
N LEU A 526 14.11 -40.76 -21.33
CA LEU A 526 14.47 -39.34 -21.43
C LEU A 526 14.26 -38.79 -22.85
N THR A 527 14.56 -39.60 -23.88
CA THR A 527 14.35 -39.23 -25.29
C THR A 527 12.86 -39.19 -25.64
N ILE A 528 12.05 -40.10 -25.10
CA ILE A 528 10.58 -40.06 -25.27
C ILE A 528 10.00 -38.80 -24.62
N ILE A 529 10.40 -38.49 -23.38
CA ILE A 529 9.95 -37.27 -22.66
C ILE A 529 10.34 -36.01 -23.44
N SER A 530 11.60 -35.92 -23.88
CA SER A 530 12.09 -34.80 -24.70
C SER A 530 11.28 -34.62 -25.99
N GLY A 531 10.99 -35.70 -26.74
CA GLY A 531 10.19 -35.64 -27.97
C GLY A 531 8.74 -35.17 -27.74
N ILE A 532 8.12 -35.56 -26.62
CA ILE A 532 6.78 -35.09 -26.24
C ILE A 532 6.80 -33.59 -25.89
N LEU A 533 7.84 -33.13 -25.19
CA LEU A 533 7.99 -31.72 -24.83
C LEU A 533 8.27 -30.84 -26.06
N PHE A 534 9.10 -31.29 -27.00
CA PHE A 534 9.29 -30.60 -28.29
C PHE A 534 7.97 -30.47 -29.07
N LEU A 535 7.15 -31.52 -29.12
CA LEU A 535 5.82 -31.47 -29.75
C LEU A 535 4.89 -30.45 -29.08
N ALA A 536 4.91 -30.35 -27.75
CA ALA A 536 4.14 -29.34 -27.02
C ALA A 536 4.64 -27.91 -27.31
N ALA A 537 5.97 -27.70 -27.39
CA ALA A 537 6.55 -26.41 -27.75
C ALA A 537 6.18 -25.98 -29.19
N ASP A 538 6.25 -26.90 -30.15
CA ASP A 538 5.86 -26.66 -31.55
C ASP A 538 4.40 -26.21 -31.66
N ILE A 539 3.49 -26.92 -30.99
CA ILE A 539 2.05 -26.57 -30.93
C ILE A 539 1.84 -25.18 -30.35
N PHE A 540 2.50 -24.82 -29.24
CA PHE A 540 2.33 -23.50 -28.63
C PHE A 540 2.95 -22.38 -29.48
N ALA A 541 4.08 -22.61 -30.15
CA ALA A 541 4.68 -21.63 -31.05
C ALA A 541 3.84 -21.40 -32.32
N ILE A 542 3.27 -22.45 -32.90
CA ILE A 542 2.34 -22.36 -34.05
C ILE A 542 1.04 -21.66 -33.64
N ALA A 543 0.44 -22.03 -32.50
CA ALA A 543 -0.77 -21.38 -31.99
C ALA A 543 -0.52 -19.88 -31.68
N SER A 544 0.66 -19.55 -31.18
CA SER A 544 1.10 -18.17 -30.97
C SER A 544 1.16 -17.37 -32.28
N LEU A 545 1.79 -17.91 -33.34
CA LEU A 545 1.84 -17.21 -34.64
C LEU A 545 0.46 -17.08 -35.32
N ALA A 546 -0.46 -18.01 -35.07
CA ALA A 546 -1.77 -18.05 -35.71
C ALA A 546 -2.80 -17.07 -35.11
N MET A 547 -2.61 -16.60 -33.87
CA MET A 547 -3.55 -15.73 -33.17
C MET A 547 -3.15 -14.25 -33.23
N PRO A 548 -4.11 -13.30 -33.33
CA PRO A 548 -3.83 -11.87 -33.43
C PRO A 548 -3.45 -11.23 -32.07
N ASP A 549 -3.55 -11.97 -30.97
CA ASP A 549 -3.38 -11.44 -29.62
C ASP A 549 -1.90 -11.43 -29.16
N TRP A 550 -0.98 -10.80 -29.92
CA TRP A 550 0.39 -10.54 -29.43
C TRP A 550 0.46 -9.23 -28.62
N ILE A 551 -0.17 -8.18 -29.15
CA ILE A 551 -0.35 -6.89 -28.47
C ILE A 551 -1.83 -6.53 -28.55
N ILE A 552 -2.40 -6.10 -27.44
CA ILE A 552 -3.79 -5.64 -27.33
C ILE A 552 -3.76 -4.15 -26.98
N THR A 553 -4.53 -3.33 -27.68
CA THR A 553 -4.64 -1.89 -27.42
C THR A 553 -6.08 -1.42 -27.58
N ASP A 554 -6.55 -0.64 -26.61
CA ASP A 554 -7.93 -0.15 -26.52
C ASP A 554 -8.12 1.23 -27.17
N ILE A 555 -7.05 1.83 -27.74
CA ILE A 555 -7.11 3.18 -28.34
C ILE A 555 -7.94 3.15 -29.63
N GLY A 556 -9.17 3.66 -29.56
CA GLY A 556 -10.09 3.78 -30.69
C GLY A 556 -11.00 2.55 -30.93
N GLY A 557 -10.77 1.46 -30.19
CA GLY A 557 -11.50 0.20 -30.30
C GLY A 557 -10.61 -0.99 -29.93
N ASP A 558 -11.21 -2.17 -29.76
CA ASP A 558 -10.46 -3.41 -29.47
C ASP A 558 -9.59 -3.77 -30.69
N THR A 559 -8.29 -3.50 -30.57
CA THR A 559 -7.30 -3.72 -31.63
C THR A 559 -6.25 -4.72 -31.16
N ARG A 560 -6.14 -5.82 -31.90
CA ARG A 560 -5.29 -6.98 -31.62
C ARG A 560 -4.26 -7.09 -32.73
N LEU A 561 -3.01 -6.80 -32.41
CA LEU A 561 -1.89 -6.85 -33.34
C LEU A 561 -1.16 -8.17 -33.16
N GLY A 562 -1.16 -9.02 -34.20
CA GLY A 562 -0.41 -10.26 -34.26
C GLY A 562 0.70 -10.21 -35.30
N LEU A 563 1.63 -11.15 -35.27
CA LEU A 563 2.75 -11.18 -36.22
C LEU A 563 2.33 -11.59 -37.64
N MET A 564 1.26 -12.38 -37.81
CA MET A 564 0.77 -12.75 -39.15
C MET A 564 -0.52 -12.03 -39.56
N ILE A 565 -1.42 -11.81 -38.61
CA ILE A 565 -2.73 -11.20 -38.80
C ILE A 565 -2.96 -10.19 -37.68
N SER A 566 -3.48 -9.02 -38.02
CA SER A 566 -3.99 -8.02 -37.09
C SER A 566 -5.49 -7.84 -37.30
N CYS A 567 -6.23 -7.61 -36.22
CA CYS A 567 -7.68 -7.44 -36.24
C CYS A 567 -8.08 -6.19 -35.44
N MET A 568 -8.98 -5.37 -35.99
CA MET A 568 -9.52 -4.19 -35.30
C MET A 568 -11.05 -4.24 -35.20
N THR A 569 -11.58 -3.77 -34.08
CA THR A 569 -13.02 -3.68 -33.81
C THR A 569 -13.37 -2.25 -33.39
N LEU A 570 -13.75 -1.42 -34.36
CA LEU A 570 -14.28 -0.09 -34.07
C LEU A 570 -15.68 -0.21 -33.45
N HIS A 571 -16.01 0.72 -32.55
CA HIS A 571 -17.29 0.74 -31.84
C HIS A 571 -18.49 0.62 -32.80
N ASN A 572 -19.42 -0.29 -32.48
CA ASN A 572 -20.60 -0.65 -33.30
C ASN A 572 -20.30 -1.10 -34.75
N ARG A 573 -19.12 -1.68 -35.03
CA ARG A 573 -18.81 -2.37 -36.30
C ARG A 573 -18.30 -3.79 -36.09
N PRO A 574 -18.51 -4.70 -37.06
CA PRO A 574 -17.91 -6.03 -37.01
C PRO A 574 -16.39 -5.95 -37.10
N GLN A 575 -15.71 -6.89 -36.45
CA GLN A 575 -14.25 -7.02 -36.47
C GLN A 575 -13.73 -7.19 -37.90
N VAL A 576 -12.69 -6.42 -38.26
CA VAL A 576 -12.01 -6.52 -39.55
C VAL A 576 -10.57 -6.96 -39.32
N CYS A 577 -10.20 -8.10 -39.90
CA CYS A 577 -8.84 -8.64 -39.88
C CYS A 577 -8.13 -8.42 -41.21
N TYR A 578 -6.84 -8.11 -41.14
CA TYR A 578 -5.97 -7.82 -42.28
C TYR A 578 -4.56 -8.37 -42.02
N LYS A 579 -3.75 -8.51 -43.08
CA LYS A 579 -2.35 -8.90 -42.94
C LYS A 579 -1.60 -7.80 -42.18
N SER A 580 -0.86 -8.17 -41.15
CA SER A 580 -0.05 -7.25 -40.38
C SER A 580 0.99 -6.54 -41.26
N ASP A 581 1.05 -5.22 -41.16
CA ASP A 581 2.21 -4.44 -41.57
C ASP A 581 3.14 -4.32 -40.36
N LEU A 582 4.39 -4.76 -40.50
CA LEU A 582 5.31 -4.96 -39.38
C LEU A 582 6.54 -4.07 -39.51
N GLN A 583 6.97 -3.49 -38.39
CA GLN A 583 8.31 -2.94 -38.26
C GLN A 583 9.38 -4.03 -38.44
N SER A 584 10.60 -3.62 -38.80
CA SER A 584 11.76 -4.48 -39.04
C SER A 584 12.01 -5.49 -37.92
N GLU A 585 11.85 -5.04 -36.68
CA GLU A 585 12.08 -5.75 -35.43
C GLU A 585 11.08 -6.91 -35.26
N TRP A 586 9.79 -6.62 -35.42
CA TRP A 586 8.73 -7.63 -35.35
C TRP A 586 8.75 -8.59 -36.55
N LEU A 587 9.14 -8.11 -37.75
CA LEU A 587 9.36 -8.96 -38.92
C LEU A 587 10.53 -9.94 -38.70
N MET A 588 11.63 -9.48 -38.11
CA MET A 588 12.76 -10.35 -37.73
C MET A 588 12.37 -11.35 -36.64
N ALA A 589 11.58 -10.95 -35.64
CA ALA A 589 11.04 -11.86 -34.64
C ALA A 589 10.14 -12.95 -35.28
N LEU A 590 9.22 -12.57 -36.17
CA LEU A 590 8.38 -13.50 -36.94
C LEU A 590 9.23 -14.53 -37.71
N VAL A 591 10.26 -14.08 -38.43
CA VAL A 591 11.16 -14.96 -39.19
C VAL A 591 11.88 -15.94 -38.27
N PHE A 592 12.39 -15.50 -37.12
CA PHE A 592 13.06 -16.39 -36.18
C PHE A 592 12.12 -17.40 -35.50
N ILE A 593 10.88 -17.02 -35.19
CA ILE A 593 9.88 -17.97 -34.65
C ILE A 593 9.48 -18.98 -35.73
N PHE A 594 9.22 -18.54 -36.96
CA PHE A 594 8.82 -19.41 -38.07
C PHE A 594 9.91 -20.44 -38.42
N VAL A 595 11.16 -20.00 -38.54
CA VAL A 595 12.31 -20.92 -38.76
C VAL A 595 12.54 -21.80 -37.53
N GLY A 596 12.36 -21.27 -36.31
CA GLY A 596 12.43 -22.06 -35.07
C GLY A 596 11.42 -23.23 -35.05
N CYS A 597 10.16 -23.00 -35.44
CA CYS A 597 9.16 -24.07 -35.57
C CYS A 597 9.59 -25.13 -36.59
N ILE A 598 10.12 -24.73 -37.76
CA ILE A 598 10.66 -25.67 -38.76
C ILE A 598 11.78 -26.53 -38.16
N LEU A 599 12.67 -25.94 -37.34
CA LEU A 599 13.73 -26.68 -36.65
C LEU A 599 13.20 -27.58 -35.52
N ILE A 600 12.14 -27.20 -34.77
CA ILE A 600 11.50 -28.08 -33.79
C ILE A 600 10.80 -29.25 -34.49
N THR A 601 10.00 -29.00 -35.52
CA THR A 601 9.41 -30.04 -36.39
C THR A 601 10.48 -30.99 -36.92
N ALA A 602 11.60 -30.47 -37.45
CA ALA A 602 12.72 -31.30 -37.90
C ALA A 602 13.36 -32.11 -36.75
N THR A 603 13.50 -31.52 -35.55
CA THR A 603 14.00 -32.20 -34.35
C THR A 603 13.09 -33.36 -33.94
N ILE A 604 11.76 -33.18 -33.95
CA ILE A 604 10.79 -34.23 -33.68
C ILE A 604 10.93 -35.37 -34.70
N ILE A 605 11.04 -35.06 -36.00
CA ILE A 605 11.24 -36.05 -37.06
C ILE A 605 12.56 -36.82 -36.86
N LEU A 606 13.65 -36.15 -36.49
CA LEU A 606 14.94 -36.79 -36.20
C LEU A 606 14.90 -37.65 -34.92
N LEU A 607 14.18 -37.21 -33.88
CA LEU A 607 13.97 -37.98 -32.65
C LEU A 607 13.12 -39.24 -32.89
N VAL A 608 12.07 -39.16 -33.71
CA VAL A 608 11.30 -40.34 -34.15
C VAL A 608 12.18 -41.24 -35.03
N SER A 609 12.96 -40.67 -35.95
CA SER A 609 13.88 -41.43 -36.81
C SER A 609 14.95 -42.19 -36.01
N SER A 610 15.32 -41.69 -34.82
CA SER A 610 16.28 -42.34 -33.92
C SER A 610 15.86 -43.72 -33.40
N HIS A 611 14.59 -44.11 -33.58
CA HIS A 611 14.11 -45.46 -33.35
C HIS A 611 14.77 -46.49 -34.28
N TRP A 612 15.04 -46.11 -35.54
CA TRP A 612 15.70 -46.98 -36.53
C TRP A 612 17.21 -46.82 -36.53
N ASP A 613 17.74 -45.59 -36.42
CA ASP A 613 19.18 -45.34 -36.28
C ASP A 613 19.50 -44.36 -35.14
N ARG A 614 20.15 -44.87 -34.07
CA ARG A 614 20.56 -44.07 -32.92
C ARG A 614 21.67 -43.05 -33.23
N ASN A 615 22.39 -43.17 -34.35
CA ASN A 615 23.38 -42.18 -34.78
C ASN A 615 22.74 -40.82 -35.15
N VAL A 616 21.41 -40.75 -35.29
CA VAL A 616 20.66 -39.53 -35.58
C VAL A 616 20.49 -38.60 -34.35
N ILE A 617 20.61 -39.14 -33.12
CA ILE A 617 20.34 -38.40 -31.87
C ILE A 617 21.22 -37.13 -31.69
N PRO A 618 22.54 -37.13 -31.99
CA PRO A 618 23.35 -35.91 -31.91
C PRO A 618 22.90 -34.82 -32.89
N TYR A 619 22.43 -35.20 -34.09
CA TYR A 619 21.92 -34.25 -35.07
C TYR A 619 20.61 -33.62 -34.60
N ALA A 620 19.70 -34.42 -34.03
CA ALA A 620 18.46 -33.91 -33.44
C ALA A 620 18.73 -32.83 -32.38
N ARG A 621 19.69 -33.07 -31.46
CA ARG A 621 20.12 -32.09 -30.44
C ARG A 621 20.71 -30.81 -31.02
N TRP A 622 21.53 -30.89 -32.07
CA TRP A 622 22.08 -29.67 -32.69
C TRP A 622 21.02 -28.85 -33.43
N VAL A 623 20.01 -29.50 -34.02
CA VAL A 623 18.87 -28.84 -34.66
C VAL A 623 17.94 -28.20 -33.62
N GLY A 624 17.64 -28.90 -32.52
CA GLY A 624 16.81 -28.40 -31.42
C GLY A 624 17.47 -27.26 -30.63
N PHE A 625 18.78 -27.37 -30.38
CA PHE A 625 19.59 -26.26 -29.86
C PHE A 625 19.58 -25.04 -30.80
N GLY A 626 19.64 -25.26 -32.11
CA GLY A 626 19.45 -24.20 -33.11
C GLY A 626 18.09 -23.52 -32.98
N ALA A 627 17.00 -24.28 -32.84
CA ALA A 627 15.66 -23.75 -32.63
C ALA A 627 15.54 -22.92 -31.35
N MET A 628 16.10 -23.43 -30.24
CA MET A 628 16.17 -22.73 -28.96
C MET A 628 16.88 -21.38 -29.08
N VAL A 629 18.01 -21.32 -29.81
CA VAL A 629 18.75 -20.07 -30.06
C VAL A 629 17.92 -19.08 -30.88
N LEU A 630 17.18 -19.53 -31.90
CA LEU A 630 16.29 -18.65 -32.67
C LEU A 630 15.13 -18.10 -31.83
N PHE A 631 14.51 -18.93 -30.97
CA PHE A 631 13.49 -18.46 -30.04
C PHE A 631 14.05 -17.47 -29.01
N CYS A 632 15.28 -17.67 -28.51
CA CYS A 632 15.96 -16.66 -27.68
C CYS A 632 16.17 -15.33 -28.41
N TYR A 633 16.60 -15.35 -29.69
CA TYR A 633 16.72 -14.12 -30.48
C TYR A 633 15.37 -13.43 -30.68
N ALA A 634 14.31 -14.16 -31.02
CA ALA A 634 12.97 -13.59 -31.16
C ALA A 634 12.45 -12.96 -29.85
N ALA A 635 12.69 -13.61 -28.70
CA ALA A 635 12.30 -13.09 -27.38
C ALA A 635 13.07 -11.83 -26.95
N VAL A 636 14.28 -11.61 -27.47
CA VAL A 636 15.07 -10.38 -27.23
C VAL A 636 14.73 -9.27 -28.22
N ILE A 637 14.42 -9.61 -29.49
CA ILE A 637 14.19 -8.63 -30.56
C ILE A 637 12.74 -8.12 -30.57
N PHE A 638 11.74 -8.95 -30.24
CA PHE A 638 10.35 -8.48 -30.21
C PHE A 638 10.13 -7.28 -29.25
N PRO A 639 10.70 -7.25 -28.02
CA PRO A 639 10.65 -6.08 -27.15
C PRO A 639 11.37 -4.82 -27.67
N MET A 640 12.24 -4.93 -28.67
CA MET A 640 12.92 -3.76 -29.27
C MET A 640 11.98 -2.99 -30.21
N GLY A 641 10.99 -3.66 -30.83
CA GLY A 641 9.94 -3.00 -31.63
C GLY A 641 8.94 -2.15 -30.84
N PHE A 642 9.25 -1.78 -29.59
CA PHE A 642 8.51 -0.81 -28.78
C PHE A 642 9.29 0.49 -28.55
N HIS A 643 10.26 0.81 -29.41
CA HIS A 643 10.97 2.08 -29.36
C HIS A 643 10.02 3.28 -29.51
N ILE A 644 10.15 4.24 -28.59
CA ILE A 644 9.52 5.56 -28.61
C ILE A 644 10.67 6.56 -28.74
N ASP A 645 10.55 7.56 -29.62
CA ASP A 645 11.55 8.63 -29.72
C ASP A 645 11.70 9.37 -28.38
N GLU A 646 12.91 9.42 -27.84
CA GLU A 646 13.12 9.73 -26.43
C GLU A 646 12.88 11.20 -26.05
N ILE A 647 11.93 11.42 -25.15
CA ILE A 647 11.94 12.56 -24.22
C ILE A 647 11.79 12.02 -22.79
N GLY A 648 12.92 11.79 -22.10
CA GLY A 648 12.91 11.60 -20.63
C GLY A 648 13.23 10.21 -20.06
N GLY A 649 14.04 9.39 -20.73
CA GLY A 649 14.93 8.44 -20.03
C GLY A 649 14.29 7.33 -19.18
N GLN A 650 13.34 6.58 -19.73
CA GLN A 650 12.95 5.25 -19.23
C GLN A 650 12.86 4.24 -20.39
N PRO A 651 13.80 3.28 -20.51
CA PRO A 651 13.71 2.25 -21.54
C PRO A 651 12.77 1.10 -21.13
N TYR A 652 12.16 0.45 -22.11
CA TYR A 652 11.34 -0.77 -21.96
C TYR A 652 10.08 -0.67 -21.08
N GLN A 653 9.31 0.42 -21.22
CA GLN A 653 7.89 0.41 -20.82
C GLN A 653 7.00 0.55 -22.05
N LEU A 654 6.04 -0.36 -22.19
CA LEU A 654 4.91 -0.17 -23.12
C LEU A 654 4.14 1.09 -22.71
N PRO A 655 3.60 1.87 -23.66
CA PRO A 655 2.61 2.90 -23.33
C PRO A 655 1.47 2.29 -22.52
N ASN A 656 0.94 3.01 -21.52
CA ASN A 656 -0.09 2.54 -20.56
C ASN A 656 -1.40 2.00 -21.18
N SER A 657 -1.52 2.09 -22.50
CA SER A 657 -2.64 1.65 -23.36
C SER A 657 -2.38 0.33 -24.10
N HIS A 658 -1.15 -0.19 -24.10
CA HIS A 658 -0.76 -1.40 -24.84
C HIS A 658 -0.44 -2.53 -23.86
N GLN A 659 -1.17 -3.63 -23.96
CA GLN A 659 -0.99 -4.82 -23.13
C GLN A 659 -0.40 -5.97 -23.96
N VAL A 660 0.38 -6.83 -23.30
CA VAL A 660 0.93 -8.05 -23.91
C VAL A 660 -0.18 -9.11 -23.95
N GLY A 661 -0.53 -9.57 -25.15
CA GLY A 661 -1.61 -10.53 -25.37
C GLY A 661 -1.18 -11.99 -25.13
N ILE A 662 -2.18 -12.88 -25.10
CA ILE A 662 -1.98 -14.30 -24.75
C ILE A 662 -1.10 -15.06 -25.76
N SER A 663 -1.02 -14.61 -27.01
CA SER A 663 -0.16 -15.24 -28.02
C SER A 663 1.32 -15.11 -27.66
N TYR A 664 1.76 -13.95 -27.16
CA TYR A 664 3.13 -13.77 -26.68
C TYR A 664 3.41 -14.68 -25.46
N ILE A 665 2.45 -14.84 -24.56
CA ILE A 665 2.56 -15.75 -23.40
C ILE A 665 2.75 -17.20 -23.86
N LEU A 666 2.04 -17.65 -24.89
CA LEU A 666 2.20 -18.98 -25.49
C LEU A 666 3.57 -19.14 -26.17
N PHE A 667 4.11 -18.11 -26.83
CA PHE A 667 5.48 -18.14 -27.36
C PHE A 667 6.54 -18.24 -26.26
N VAL A 668 6.42 -17.46 -25.18
CA VAL A 668 7.32 -17.55 -24.02
C VAL A 668 7.24 -18.94 -23.39
N LEU A 669 6.04 -19.52 -23.27
CA LEU A 669 5.85 -20.90 -22.81
C LEU A 669 6.53 -21.91 -23.75
N ALA A 670 6.39 -21.76 -25.07
CA ALA A 670 7.07 -22.60 -26.07
C ALA A 670 8.59 -22.52 -25.94
N LEU A 671 9.18 -21.33 -25.74
CA LEU A 671 10.61 -21.15 -25.48
C LEU A 671 11.05 -21.91 -24.21
N TRP A 672 10.35 -21.74 -23.08
CA TRP A 672 10.68 -22.46 -21.84
C TRP A 672 10.59 -23.98 -22.01
N ILE A 673 9.56 -24.49 -22.69
CA ILE A 673 9.43 -25.92 -22.97
C ILE A 673 10.53 -26.40 -23.91
N THR A 674 10.94 -25.61 -24.91
CA THR A 674 12.06 -25.92 -25.82
C THR A 674 13.39 -26.07 -25.05
N VAL A 675 13.69 -25.13 -24.14
CA VAL A 675 14.88 -25.18 -23.27
C VAL A 675 14.87 -26.45 -22.41
N ILE A 676 13.72 -26.79 -21.79
CA ILE A 676 13.58 -28.00 -20.98
C ILE A 676 13.71 -29.27 -21.84
N SER A 677 13.18 -29.26 -23.06
CA SER A 677 13.29 -30.37 -24.03
C SER A 677 14.75 -30.66 -24.40
N GLU A 678 15.55 -29.62 -24.64
CA GLU A 678 16.99 -29.72 -24.88
C GLU A 678 17.77 -30.15 -23.63
N LEU A 679 17.38 -29.77 -22.41
CA LEU A 679 18.04 -30.29 -21.20
C LEU A 679 17.84 -31.81 -21.05
N PHE A 680 16.67 -32.34 -21.43
CA PHE A 680 16.40 -33.78 -21.45
C PHE A 680 17.06 -34.53 -22.62
N ALA A 681 17.07 -33.97 -23.84
CA ALA A 681 17.83 -34.52 -24.97
C ALA A 681 19.35 -34.48 -24.69
N GLY A 682 19.77 -33.38 -24.05
CA GLY A 682 21.11 -33.06 -23.57
C GLY A 682 21.66 -34.06 -22.56
N LYS A 683 20.78 -34.60 -21.70
CA LYS A 683 21.09 -35.35 -20.47
C LYS A 683 21.86 -34.54 -19.42
N VAL A 684 21.81 -33.21 -19.51
CA VAL A 684 22.59 -32.28 -18.67
C VAL A 684 22.13 -32.29 -17.21
N CYS A 685 20.86 -32.58 -16.95
CA CYS A 685 20.27 -32.56 -15.60
C CYS A 685 20.33 -33.92 -14.86
N LEU A 686 21.13 -34.88 -15.32
CA LEU A 686 21.35 -36.12 -14.58
C LEU A 686 22.44 -35.93 -13.51
N PRO A 687 22.18 -36.23 -12.23
CA PRO A 687 23.26 -36.38 -11.25
C PRO A 687 24.14 -37.57 -11.65
N HIS A 688 25.46 -37.38 -11.68
CA HIS A 688 26.40 -38.49 -11.75
C HIS A 688 26.29 -39.33 -10.46
N PHE A 689 25.83 -40.57 -10.64
CA PHE A 689 25.86 -41.66 -9.68
C PHE A 689 26.61 -42.84 -10.30
#